data_AF-A0A4V2I4C6-F1
#
_entry.id   AF-A0A4V2I4C6-F1
#
_cell.length_a   1.000
_cell.length_b   1.000
_cell.length_c   1.000
_cell.angle_alpha   90.00
_cell.angle_beta   90.00
_cell.angle_gamma   90.00
#
_symmetry.space_group_name_H-M   'P 1'
#
loop_
_entity.id
_entity.type
_entity.pdbx_description
1 polymer ?
#
loop_
_entity_poly.entity_id
_entity_poly.type
_entity_poly.pdbx_seq_one_letter_code
_entity_poly.pdbx_strand_id
1 'polypeptide(L)'
;MRLYDFRTEYRENPIGLTEKAPRFSWKIESDEKDTVQTSYEIKVTDESGKLVWDSGKKVSDQSVLISYEGEVLADETFYTVEVTVADNHGNVESVEGSFETGIFDQTEFKAQMITSDFPEEETACPVFGKTFTIDKKVKKARLYATAHGVYEVTLNGQTVGDYRMAPGWTSYHNRLQYQIYDVTEQLTAENEIAITVGNGWYKGILGFYCLPNQYGTQAGAFAELHVEYEDGSKDVIATDETWSVKTGEIRYSEIYMGETIDTDAPEITEGNVVVKEFDKAVLTAQENEPVRITEKIVGKELIVTPKGEKLVDFGQIVTGVVEVHVKGEKGQKIVLRHAEVLDKDGNFYPETLRQAKSIDTFICNGEEQIFRPHFTFHGFRYICVEGMEEFAADQFIACVTHSDMEKTGDFHCSNKKVNQLQSNITWSQRDNFLDIPTDCPQRDERLGWTGDAQVFSWTAAFNRNTALFYTKWMRDVAAESSLEKGVPHVVPDILESYSSSAWSDAAVIVPWVVYQMYGDKGILKENWKCMHEWVDYIKNNCEENGLWQSGFQYGDWLALDKEEGADRTGATDKYMIANAYYLYVTELVKNTAEVLGKDEEAKKYADLYKTTLDAFQREYYTETGRIVSETQTGAIISLYFNLAREKDRKRILNTLLTNIGNHKNHLATGFVGTPYICHTLSENGAHEMAATLFMKEDYPSWLYAVNMGATTIWERWNSIKPDGTFDESGMNSLNHYAYGSVGDWMYRKVAGLFQLEPGYKRFQVKPMFVKGIEECGTEFESVYGKIVANTSCKDGKIHVHVEVPANTTAVIVLPEKEKVHEVGSGVYDYEYDTETSLAVERFSMDSTLGEIVAEPLAVEMFNQMAPGMLEGPMIQFAYGMTLAELLGAAPEARPMYEAVVNALNQKEKEKEND
;
A
#
# COMPACT_ATOMS: atom_id res chain seq x y z
N MET A 1 13.41 24.77 -21.65
CA MET A 1 13.70 23.46 -21.02
C MET A 1 14.42 23.67 -19.70
N ARG A 2 14.09 22.88 -18.68
CA ARG A 2 14.77 22.80 -17.39
C ARG A 2 14.85 21.33 -16.95
N LEU A 3 15.97 20.91 -16.39
CA LEU A 3 16.09 19.61 -15.73
C LEU A 3 15.78 19.76 -14.24
N TYR A 4 15.07 18.80 -13.66
CA TYR A 4 14.73 18.79 -12.24
C TYR A 4 14.63 17.35 -11.72
N ASP A 5 14.55 17.22 -10.39
CA ASP A 5 14.38 15.95 -9.69
C ASP A 5 15.40 14.88 -10.12
N PHE A 6 16.68 15.25 -10.11
CA PHE A 6 17.76 14.29 -10.37
C PHE A 6 17.83 13.30 -9.20
N ARG A 7 17.75 12.00 -9.53
CA ARG A 7 17.73 10.92 -8.54
C ARG A 7 18.81 9.88 -8.87
N THR A 8 19.41 9.34 -7.81
CA THR A 8 20.23 8.13 -7.85
C THR A 8 19.49 7.03 -7.09
N GLU A 9 19.16 5.92 -7.74
CA GLU A 9 18.36 4.83 -7.13
C GLU A 9 17.07 5.35 -6.45
N TYR A 10 16.30 6.18 -7.16
CA TYR A 10 15.07 6.87 -6.68
C TYR A 10 15.26 7.90 -5.55
N ARG A 11 16.48 8.10 -5.05
CA ARG A 11 16.78 8.98 -3.91
C ARG A 11 17.47 10.26 -4.35
N GLU A 12 17.20 11.35 -3.64
CA GLU A 12 17.99 12.57 -3.72
C GLU A 12 19.30 12.39 -2.94
N ASN A 13 20.43 12.58 -3.63
CA ASN A 13 21.76 12.60 -3.04
C ASN A 13 22.01 11.52 -1.96
N PRO A 14 21.76 10.23 -2.23
CA PRO A 14 21.78 9.20 -1.21
C PRO A 14 23.16 9.05 -0.57
N ILE A 15 23.17 8.86 0.75
CA ILE A 15 24.37 8.54 1.52
C ILE A 15 24.39 7.05 1.83
N GLY A 16 25.54 6.43 1.61
CA GLY A 16 25.76 5.04 1.98
C GLY A 16 25.14 4.01 1.01
N LEU A 17 25.06 4.37 -0.27
CA LEU A 17 24.51 3.50 -1.30
C LEU A 17 25.43 2.29 -1.55
N THR A 18 24.89 1.08 -1.45
CA THR A 18 25.65 -0.17 -1.68
C THR A 18 25.40 -0.79 -3.05
N GLU A 19 24.71 -0.08 -3.95
CA GLU A 19 24.55 -0.49 -5.34
C GLU A 19 25.85 -0.23 -6.10
N LYS A 20 26.38 -1.28 -6.75
CA LYS A 20 27.69 -1.22 -7.44
C LYS A 20 27.60 -0.50 -8.78
N ALA A 21 26.41 -0.50 -9.38
CA ALA A 21 26.12 0.19 -10.63
C ALA A 21 24.86 1.07 -10.43
N PRO A 22 24.98 2.17 -9.67
CA PRO A 22 23.84 3.02 -9.35
C PRO A 22 23.20 3.59 -10.61
N ARG A 23 21.88 3.75 -10.59
CA ARG A 23 21.06 4.19 -11.73
C ARG A 23 20.62 5.64 -11.55
N PHE A 24 20.79 6.43 -12.60
CA PHE A 24 20.48 7.85 -12.63
C PHE A 24 19.18 8.13 -13.37
N SER A 25 18.35 9.02 -12.82
CA SER A 25 17.12 9.50 -13.45
C SER A 25 17.02 11.02 -13.34
N TRP A 26 16.34 11.64 -14.29
CA TRP A 26 16.04 13.08 -14.29
C TRP A 26 14.74 13.35 -15.01
N LYS A 27 14.05 14.42 -14.60
CA LYS A 27 12.82 14.90 -15.22
C LYS A 27 13.09 16.17 -16.03
N ILE A 28 12.24 16.40 -17.01
CA ILE A 28 12.36 17.52 -17.95
C ILE A 28 11.09 18.38 -17.85
N GLU A 29 11.26 19.67 -17.65
CA GLU A 29 10.20 20.68 -17.68
C GLU A 29 10.39 21.57 -18.92
N SER A 30 9.32 21.86 -19.66
CA SER A 30 9.37 22.68 -20.87
C SER A 30 8.03 23.34 -21.16
N ASP A 31 8.06 24.62 -21.53
CA ASP A 31 6.90 25.35 -22.05
C ASP A 31 6.62 25.04 -23.53
N GLU A 32 7.57 24.40 -24.22
CA GLU A 32 7.43 24.02 -25.62
C GLU A 32 6.69 22.69 -25.76
N LYS A 33 5.67 22.65 -26.64
CA LYS A 33 4.95 21.41 -26.95
C LYS A 33 5.87 20.39 -27.64
N ASP A 34 5.51 19.12 -27.48
CA ASP A 34 6.19 17.99 -28.11
C ASP A 34 7.72 17.97 -27.82
N THR A 35 8.12 18.45 -26.64
CA THR A 35 9.50 18.39 -26.15
C THR A 35 9.88 16.94 -25.88
N VAL A 36 10.96 16.48 -26.54
CA VAL A 36 11.53 15.13 -26.44
C VAL A 36 13.04 15.23 -26.29
N GLN A 37 13.61 14.47 -25.36
CA GLN A 37 15.06 14.35 -25.24
C GLN A 37 15.63 13.65 -26.47
N THR A 38 16.67 14.22 -27.08
CA THR A 38 17.38 13.60 -28.23
C THR A 38 18.72 12.98 -27.84
N SER A 39 19.35 13.49 -26.78
CA SER A 39 20.60 12.93 -26.27
C SER A 39 20.88 13.34 -24.84
N TYR A 40 21.71 12.56 -24.15
CA TYR A 40 22.28 12.88 -22.85
C TYR A 40 23.79 12.61 -22.81
N GLU A 41 24.48 13.18 -21.83
CA GLU A 41 25.86 12.90 -21.43
C GLU A 41 25.94 12.94 -19.91
N ILE A 42 26.50 11.89 -19.29
CA ILE A 42 26.69 11.78 -17.84
C ILE A 42 28.18 11.77 -17.53
N LYS A 43 28.60 12.58 -16.58
CA LYS A 43 29.96 12.59 -16.01
C LYS A 43 29.89 12.34 -14.53
N VAL A 44 30.74 11.44 -14.04
CA VAL A 44 30.86 11.15 -12.61
C VAL A 44 32.29 11.41 -12.17
N THR A 45 32.44 12.18 -11.11
CA THR A 45 33.73 12.60 -10.57
C THR A 45 33.81 12.22 -9.09
N ASP A 46 34.93 11.62 -8.68
CA ASP A 46 35.18 11.29 -7.27
C ASP A 46 35.57 12.51 -6.43
N GLU A 47 35.68 12.35 -5.12
CA GLU A 47 36.03 13.43 -4.19
C GLU A 47 37.42 14.07 -4.43
N SER A 48 38.31 13.41 -5.19
CA SER A 48 39.62 13.96 -5.57
C SER A 48 39.56 14.87 -6.80
N GLY A 49 38.40 14.93 -7.46
CA GLY A 49 38.22 15.61 -8.74
C GLY A 49 38.60 14.77 -9.96
N LYS A 50 38.80 13.44 -9.79
CA LYS A 50 39.08 12.54 -10.91
C LYS A 50 37.77 12.12 -11.56
N LEU A 51 37.69 12.29 -12.88
CA LEU A 51 36.60 11.76 -13.71
C LEU A 51 36.68 10.22 -13.74
N VAL A 52 35.72 9.54 -13.12
CA VAL A 52 35.63 8.07 -13.04
C VAL A 52 34.67 7.48 -14.07
N TRP A 53 33.78 8.31 -14.63
CA TRP A 53 32.93 7.93 -15.74
C TRP A 53 32.60 9.12 -16.63
N ASP A 54 32.60 8.88 -17.94
CA ASP A 54 32.04 9.75 -18.96
C ASP A 54 31.28 8.85 -19.93
N SER A 55 29.96 8.98 -19.99
CA SER A 55 29.14 8.18 -20.91
C SER A 55 29.42 8.51 -22.38
N GLY A 56 30.03 9.68 -22.64
CA GLY A 56 29.98 10.41 -23.89
C GLY A 56 28.55 10.81 -24.24
N LYS A 57 28.39 11.56 -25.32
CA LYS A 57 27.07 11.89 -25.86
C LYS A 57 26.36 10.62 -26.36
N LYS A 58 25.29 10.22 -25.69
CA LYS A 58 24.39 9.12 -26.10
C LYS A 58 23.19 9.68 -26.84
N VAL A 59 22.93 9.23 -28.07
CA VAL A 59 21.71 9.55 -28.81
C VAL A 59 20.60 8.63 -28.31
N SER A 60 19.80 9.12 -27.35
CA SER A 60 18.77 8.36 -26.66
C SER A 60 17.80 9.31 -25.96
N ASP A 61 16.53 8.93 -25.94
CA ASP A 61 15.45 9.59 -25.21
C ASP A 61 15.24 9.00 -23.81
N GLN A 62 16.08 8.07 -23.36
CA GLN A 62 16.01 7.51 -22.01
C GLN A 62 16.47 8.56 -20.99
N SER A 63 15.66 8.80 -19.97
CA SER A 63 15.95 9.71 -18.85
C SER A 63 15.70 9.06 -17.47
N VAL A 64 15.45 7.76 -17.46
CA VAL A 64 15.02 7.00 -16.27
C VAL A 64 15.93 5.77 -16.12
N LEU A 65 16.48 5.62 -14.92
CA LEU A 65 17.25 4.47 -14.43
C LEU A 65 18.44 4.06 -15.32
N ILE A 66 19.24 5.04 -15.73
CA ILE A 66 20.43 4.81 -16.55
C ILE A 66 21.56 4.31 -15.66
N SER A 67 21.96 3.06 -15.85
CA SER A 67 23.00 2.41 -15.05
C SER A 67 24.36 3.07 -15.23
N TYR A 68 25.08 3.25 -14.14
CA TYR A 68 26.49 3.57 -14.15
C TYR A 68 27.31 2.47 -14.86
N GLU A 69 28.24 2.87 -15.73
CA GLU A 69 29.11 1.97 -16.52
C GLU A 69 30.61 2.36 -16.40
N GLY A 70 30.97 3.13 -15.38
CA GLY A 70 32.33 3.66 -15.20
C GLY A 70 33.29 2.72 -14.48
N GLU A 71 34.35 3.31 -13.92
CA GLU A 71 35.30 2.59 -13.06
C GLU A 71 34.61 2.02 -11.81
N VAL A 72 35.17 0.95 -11.22
CA VAL A 72 34.64 0.38 -9.98
C VAL A 72 34.63 1.45 -8.88
N LEU A 73 33.46 1.64 -8.26
CA LEU A 73 33.28 2.58 -7.17
C LEU A 73 34.01 2.09 -5.90
N ALA A 74 34.57 3.00 -5.13
CA ALA A 74 35.24 2.73 -3.87
C ALA A 74 34.25 2.84 -2.70
N ASP A 75 34.53 2.17 -1.59
CA ASP A 75 33.73 2.28 -0.38
C ASP A 75 33.77 3.70 0.20
N GLU A 76 32.68 4.11 0.86
CA GLU A 76 32.58 5.37 1.63
C GLU A 76 33.06 6.62 0.88
N THR A 77 32.86 6.65 -0.43
CA THR A 77 33.40 7.68 -1.32
C THR A 77 32.26 8.55 -1.84
N PHE A 78 32.46 9.86 -1.78
CA PHE A 78 31.53 10.83 -2.34
C PHE A 78 31.78 11.01 -3.83
N TYR A 79 30.71 10.99 -4.61
CA TYR A 79 30.72 11.19 -6.05
C TYR A 79 29.77 12.32 -6.44
N THR A 80 30.22 13.16 -7.37
CA THR A 80 29.38 14.15 -8.06
C THR A 80 28.98 13.60 -9.42
N VAL A 81 27.75 13.89 -9.83
CA VAL A 81 27.19 13.48 -11.11
C VAL A 81 26.70 14.74 -11.83
N GLU A 82 27.20 14.97 -13.04
CA GLU A 82 26.71 16.00 -13.94
C GLU A 82 26.01 15.33 -15.12
N VAL A 83 24.78 15.70 -15.39
CA VAL A 83 24.01 15.24 -16.55
C VAL A 83 23.74 16.43 -17.46
N THR A 84 24.14 16.33 -18.72
CA THR A 84 23.79 17.30 -19.77
C THR A 84 22.81 16.67 -20.75
N VAL A 85 21.71 17.36 -21.05
CA VAL A 85 20.61 16.88 -21.90
C VAL A 85 20.39 17.85 -23.06
N ALA A 86 20.13 17.32 -24.25
CA ALA A 86 19.64 18.10 -25.38
C ALA A 86 18.25 17.61 -25.83
N ASP A 87 17.36 18.53 -26.18
CA ASP A 87 16.03 18.23 -26.72
C ASP A 87 15.96 18.35 -28.25
N ASN A 88 14.76 18.19 -28.80
CA ASN A 88 14.44 18.29 -30.23
C ASN A 88 14.26 19.74 -30.72
N HIS A 89 14.20 20.72 -29.82
CA HIS A 89 14.10 22.16 -30.14
C HIS A 89 15.47 22.85 -30.17
N GLY A 90 16.54 22.12 -29.82
CA GLY A 90 17.91 22.60 -29.82
C GLY A 90 18.34 23.23 -28.49
N ASN A 91 17.52 23.09 -27.44
CA ASN A 91 17.89 23.49 -26.09
C ASN A 91 18.89 22.48 -25.52
N VAL A 92 19.82 22.96 -24.69
CA VAL A 92 20.77 22.14 -23.93
C VAL A 92 20.77 22.65 -22.50
N GLU A 93 20.61 21.75 -21.55
CA GLU A 93 20.57 22.06 -20.12
C GLU A 93 21.37 21.01 -19.34
N SER A 94 21.87 21.38 -18.16
CA SER A 94 22.59 20.45 -17.27
C SER A 94 22.02 20.46 -15.86
N VAL A 95 22.12 19.34 -15.17
CA VAL A 95 21.78 19.19 -13.75
C VAL A 95 22.91 18.47 -13.04
N GLU A 96 23.17 18.87 -11.81
CA GLU A 96 24.13 18.21 -10.92
C GLU A 96 23.39 17.47 -9.82
N GLY A 97 23.99 16.37 -9.37
CA GLY A 97 23.62 15.66 -8.16
C GLY A 97 24.82 14.93 -7.59
N SER A 98 24.58 14.12 -6.57
CA SER A 98 25.65 13.35 -5.93
C SER A 98 25.16 12.01 -5.40
N PHE A 99 26.08 11.18 -4.97
CA PHE A 99 25.81 10.06 -4.08
C PHE A 99 27.08 9.74 -3.29
N GLU A 100 26.93 9.17 -2.11
CA GLU A 100 28.02 8.60 -1.34
C GLU A 100 27.83 7.09 -1.25
N THR A 101 28.87 6.33 -1.56
CA THR A 101 28.83 4.88 -1.44
C THR A 101 28.88 4.44 0.02
N GLY A 102 28.26 3.28 0.32
CA GLY A 102 28.40 2.60 1.60
C GLY A 102 29.62 1.69 1.62
N ILE A 103 29.52 0.61 2.39
CA ILE A 103 30.48 -0.48 2.39
C ILE A 103 29.92 -1.62 1.54
N PHE A 104 30.64 -2.00 0.48
CA PHE A 104 30.21 -3.03 -0.46
C PHE A 104 30.36 -4.45 0.09
N ASP A 105 31.35 -4.70 0.94
CA ASP A 105 31.56 -5.98 1.62
C ASP A 105 31.30 -5.83 3.13
N GLN A 106 30.11 -6.24 3.57
CA GLN A 106 29.70 -6.09 4.96
C GLN A 106 30.51 -6.97 5.93
N THR A 107 31.29 -7.93 5.42
CA THR A 107 32.17 -8.74 6.27
C THR A 107 33.39 -7.95 6.76
N GLU A 108 33.67 -6.78 6.17
CA GLU A 108 34.77 -5.90 6.58
C GLU A 108 34.48 -5.08 7.85
N PHE A 109 33.22 -4.95 8.26
CA PHE A 109 32.87 -4.31 9.53
C PHE A 109 33.67 -4.96 10.67
N LYS A 110 34.29 -4.16 11.53
CA LYS A 110 35.01 -4.61 12.73
C LYS A 110 34.07 -4.82 13.91
N ALA A 111 32.91 -4.18 13.91
CA ALA A 111 31.90 -4.30 14.94
C ALA A 111 31.51 -5.76 15.19
N GLN A 112 31.20 -6.01 16.45
CA GLN A 112 30.69 -7.27 16.95
C GLN A 112 29.26 -7.07 17.44
N MET A 113 28.40 -8.07 17.24
CA MET A 113 27.06 -8.06 17.81
C MET A 113 27.18 -8.23 19.33
N ILE A 114 26.76 -7.23 20.09
CA ILE A 114 26.81 -7.23 21.56
C ILE A 114 25.41 -7.37 22.16
N THR A 115 25.31 -8.07 23.28
CA THR A 115 24.10 -8.25 24.10
C THR A 115 24.42 -8.06 25.58
N SER A 116 23.41 -8.05 26.44
CA SER A 116 23.55 -8.07 27.90
C SER A 116 23.55 -9.49 28.48
N ASP A 117 24.08 -9.62 29.69
CA ASP A 117 23.95 -10.80 30.57
C ASP A 117 22.73 -10.75 31.50
N PHE A 118 21.81 -9.80 31.28
CA PHE A 118 20.56 -9.70 32.03
C PHE A 118 19.76 -11.01 31.98
N PRO A 119 19.02 -11.34 33.05
CA PRO A 119 18.24 -12.55 33.10
C PRO A 119 17.06 -12.48 32.12
N GLU A 120 16.52 -13.64 31.71
CA GLU A 120 15.50 -13.72 30.65
C GLU A 120 14.19 -13.00 31.02
N GLU A 121 13.88 -12.93 32.32
CA GLU A 121 12.76 -12.19 32.89
C GLU A 121 12.93 -10.67 32.90
N GLU A 122 14.12 -10.14 32.59
CA GLU A 122 14.32 -8.69 32.47
C GLU A 122 13.53 -8.15 31.28
N THR A 123 12.77 -7.09 31.55
CA THR A 123 11.84 -6.47 30.60
C THR A 123 12.26 -5.06 30.20
N ALA A 124 13.15 -4.43 30.97
CA ALA A 124 13.70 -3.14 30.63
C ALA A 124 14.63 -3.25 29.41
N CYS A 125 14.57 -2.24 28.54
CA CYS A 125 15.44 -2.19 27.39
C CYS A 125 16.91 -2.02 27.82
N PRO A 126 17.85 -2.84 27.32
CA PRO A 126 19.26 -2.61 27.53
C PRO A 126 19.73 -1.34 26.82
N VAL A 127 20.60 -0.59 27.50
CA VAL A 127 21.28 0.60 27.01
C VAL A 127 22.78 0.31 26.96
N PHE A 128 23.33 0.19 25.75
CA PHE A 128 24.75 -0.03 25.53
C PHE A 128 25.47 1.31 25.40
N GLY A 129 26.52 1.53 26.18
CA GLY A 129 27.22 2.83 26.24
C GLY A 129 28.71 2.73 25.92
N LYS A 130 29.25 3.79 25.31
CA LYS A 130 30.69 3.96 25.10
C LYS A 130 31.08 5.43 25.18
N THR A 131 32.15 5.71 25.93
CA THR A 131 32.83 7.01 25.88
C THR A 131 34.13 6.90 25.10
N PHE A 132 34.46 7.91 24.31
CA PHE A 132 35.70 7.98 23.55
C PHE A 132 36.13 9.43 23.30
N THR A 133 37.42 9.64 23.00
CA THR A 133 37.99 10.96 22.75
C THR A 133 38.45 11.09 21.30
N ILE A 134 38.28 12.28 20.74
CA ILE A 134 38.79 12.66 19.43
C ILE A 134 39.74 13.85 19.59
N ASP A 135 41.01 13.66 19.24
CA ASP A 135 42.06 14.68 19.40
C ASP A 135 42.37 15.47 18.11
N LYS A 136 41.72 15.10 17.00
CA LYS A 136 41.97 15.64 15.66
C LYS A 136 40.71 16.28 15.09
N LYS A 137 40.90 17.20 14.13
CA LYS A 137 39.78 17.84 13.45
C LYS A 137 39.13 16.87 12.47
N VAL A 138 37.85 16.58 12.71
CA VAL A 138 37.02 15.69 11.89
C VAL A 138 36.73 16.35 10.54
N LYS A 139 36.92 15.59 9.45
CA LYS A 139 36.50 15.93 8.08
C LYS A 139 35.13 15.31 7.79
N LYS A 140 34.92 14.06 8.19
CA LYS A 140 33.70 13.27 7.90
C LYS A 140 33.51 12.22 9.00
N ALA A 141 32.27 12.00 9.44
CA ALA A 141 31.93 10.87 10.28
C ALA A 141 30.62 10.19 9.88
N ARG A 142 30.63 8.85 9.83
CA ARG A 142 29.48 8.01 9.46
C ARG A 142 29.25 6.98 10.53
N LEU A 143 28.03 6.92 11.06
CA LEU A 143 27.61 5.86 11.96
C LEU A 143 26.82 4.81 11.17
N TYR A 144 27.30 3.58 11.18
CA TYR A 144 26.61 2.39 10.70
C TYR A 144 25.99 1.69 11.90
N ALA A 145 24.69 1.46 11.92
CA ALA A 145 24.02 0.85 13.07
C ALA A 145 22.87 -0.08 12.68
N THR A 146 22.72 -1.16 13.44
CA THR A 146 21.59 -2.09 13.38
C THR A 146 21.38 -2.76 14.75
N ALA A 147 20.32 -3.55 14.86
CA ALA A 147 20.01 -4.31 16.05
C ALA A 147 19.35 -5.65 15.73
N HIS A 148 19.62 -6.64 16.59
CA HIS A 148 18.69 -7.73 16.82
C HIS A 148 17.58 -7.21 17.74
N GLY A 149 16.56 -6.62 17.15
CA GLY A 149 15.50 -5.89 17.86
C GLY A 149 15.13 -4.63 17.08
N VAL A 150 14.80 -3.57 17.80
CA VAL A 150 14.75 -2.20 17.27
C VAL A 150 15.61 -1.29 18.14
N TYR A 151 16.16 -0.21 17.62
CA TYR A 151 17.09 0.64 18.37
C TYR A 151 16.88 2.13 18.16
N GLU A 152 17.39 2.90 19.13
CA GLU A 152 17.59 4.34 19.04
C GLU A 152 19.02 4.65 19.54
N VAL A 153 19.72 5.52 18.83
CA VAL A 153 21.08 5.97 19.20
C VAL A 153 21.02 7.39 19.71
N THR A 154 21.73 7.66 20.79
CA THR A 154 22.07 9.01 21.22
C THR A 154 23.58 9.21 21.15
N LEU A 155 24.00 10.37 20.67
CA LEU A 155 25.39 10.82 20.64
C LEU A 155 25.44 12.19 21.32
N ASN A 156 26.26 12.31 22.38
CA ASN A 156 26.42 13.53 23.16
C ASN A 156 25.08 14.11 23.67
N GLY A 157 24.17 13.23 24.06
CA GLY A 157 22.84 13.57 24.56
C GLY A 157 21.80 13.95 23.49
N GLN A 158 22.12 13.81 22.20
CA GLN A 158 21.21 14.07 21.08
C GLN A 158 20.88 12.78 20.34
N THR A 159 19.61 12.56 19.99
CA THR A 159 19.21 11.43 19.16
C THR A 159 19.85 11.54 17.76
N VAL A 160 20.41 10.44 17.27
CA VAL A 160 20.99 10.36 15.93
C VAL A 160 19.90 10.01 14.92
N GLY A 161 19.67 10.89 13.95
CA GLY A 161 18.61 10.73 12.95
C GLY A 161 17.21 10.91 13.53
N ASP A 162 16.20 10.55 12.75
CA ASP A 162 14.77 10.68 13.09
C ASP A 162 13.98 9.39 12.80
N TYR A 163 14.70 8.27 12.63
CA TYR A 163 14.11 7.00 12.25
C TYR A 163 13.39 6.38 13.44
N ARG A 164 12.26 5.74 13.15
CA ARG A 164 11.44 4.98 14.09
C ARG A 164 11.54 3.52 13.74
N MET A 165 11.48 2.65 14.75
CA MET A 165 11.49 1.20 14.56
C MET A 165 12.67 0.69 13.72
N ALA A 166 13.80 1.41 13.69
CA ALA A 166 15.01 0.96 13.01
C ALA A 166 15.52 -0.34 13.66
N PRO A 167 15.95 -1.37 12.91
CA PRO A 167 16.26 -1.33 11.48
C PRO A 167 15.11 -1.73 10.53
N GLY A 168 13.88 -1.82 11.03
CA GLY A 168 12.75 -2.40 10.31
C GLY A 168 12.61 -3.91 10.53
N TRP A 169 11.70 -4.54 9.80
CA TRP A 169 11.43 -5.96 9.84
C TRP A 169 11.82 -6.62 8.51
N THR A 170 12.89 -7.41 8.56
CA THR A 170 13.32 -8.29 7.48
C THR A 170 13.28 -9.75 7.95
N SER A 171 13.51 -10.68 7.03
CA SER A 171 13.78 -12.08 7.37
C SER A 171 15.15 -12.19 8.06
N TYR A 172 15.26 -11.88 9.36
CA TYR A 172 16.53 -11.68 10.08
C TYR A 172 17.57 -12.79 9.89
N HIS A 173 17.16 -14.05 9.68
CA HIS A 173 18.07 -15.17 9.40
C HIS A 173 18.75 -15.10 8.03
N ASN A 174 18.15 -14.40 7.08
CA ASN A 174 18.63 -14.25 5.72
C ASN A 174 19.18 -12.84 5.47
N ARG A 175 18.55 -11.82 6.06
CA ARG A 175 18.77 -10.40 5.76
C ARG A 175 18.51 -9.55 6.99
N LEU A 176 19.42 -8.64 7.32
CA LEU A 176 19.27 -7.63 8.37
C LEU A 176 19.71 -6.26 7.84
N GLN A 177 18.79 -5.31 7.81
CA GLN A 177 19.12 -3.95 7.38
C GLN A 177 20.00 -3.23 8.42
N TYR A 178 20.95 -2.42 7.97
CA TYR A 178 21.63 -1.42 8.80
C TYR A 178 21.42 -0.03 8.22
N GLN A 179 21.44 0.97 9.08
CA GLN A 179 21.27 2.37 8.73
C GLN A 179 22.60 3.09 8.79
N ILE A 180 22.67 4.19 8.04
CA ILE A 180 23.86 5.01 7.90
C ILE A 180 23.45 6.43 8.23
N TYR A 181 24.16 7.05 9.17
CA TYR A 181 23.89 8.40 9.64
C TYR A 181 25.13 9.28 9.46
N ASP A 182 24.92 10.51 8.96
CA ASP A 182 25.94 11.55 9.04
C ASP A 182 25.94 12.14 10.46
N VAL A 183 27.03 11.92 11.19
CA VAL A 183 27.23 12.42 12.56
C VAL A 183 28.42 13.38 12.65
N THR A 184 28.90 13.88 11.50
CA THR A 184 30.10 14.73 11.41
C THR A 184 30.04 15.92 12.35
N GLU A 185 28.91 16.64 12.35
CA GLU A 185 28.71 17.86 13.15
C GLU A 185 28.32 17.59 14.62
N GLN A 186 28.05 16.33 14.99
CA GLN A 186 27.66 15.95 16.36
C GLN A 186 28.86 15.58 17.24
N LEU A 187 30.02 15.31 16.63
CA LEU A 187 31.22 14.90 17.36
C LEU A 187 31.92 16.09 18.04
N THR A 188 32.37 15.86 19.26
CA THR A 188 33.15 16.79 20.09
C THR A 188 34.50 16.17 20.48
N ALA A 189 35.28 16.85 21.33
CA ALA A 189 36.57 16.31 21.80
C ALA A 189 36.40 15.09 22.73
N GLU A 190 35.39 15.15 23.61
CA GLU A 190 34.95 14.03 24.44
C GLU A 190 33.56 13.63 23.94
N ASN A 191 33.33 12.34 23.73
CA ASN A 191 32.07 11.85 23.17
C ASN A 191 31.49 10.71 24.02
N GLU A 192 30.18 10.68 24.10
CA GLU A 192 29.39 9.58 24.67
C GLU A 192 28.35 9.14 23.63
N ILE A 193 28.39 7.86 23.25
CA ILE A 193 27.39 7.22 22.42
C ILE A 193 26.64 6.19 23.26
N ALA A 194 25.31 6.17 23.13
CA ALA A 194 24.47 5.16 23.75
C ALA A 194 23.45 4.60 22.75
N ILE A 195 23.25 3.28 22.77
CA ILE A 195 22.30 2.54 21.92
C ILE A 195 21.29 1.86 22.83
N THR A 196 20.04 2.31 22.79
CA THR A 196 18.93 1.66 23.50
C THR A 196 18.27 0.67 22.55
N VAL A 197 18.09 -0.58 22.98
CA VAL A 197 17.53 -1.64 22.12
C VAL A 197 16.23 -2.18 22.72
N GLY A 198 15.14 -2.09 21.97
CA GLY A 198 13.86 -2.74 22.24
C GLY A 198 13.74 -4.13 21.60
N ASN A 199 12.81 -4.95 22.10
CA ASN A 199 12.61 -6.32 21.61
C ASN A 199 12.27 -6.39 20.11
N GLY A 200 11.51 -5.40 19.62
CA GLY A 200 11.13 -5.27 18.21
C GLY A 200 10.49 -6.54 17.65
N TRP A 201 10.64 -6.76 16.34
CA TRP A 201 10.17 -8.00 15.71
C TRP A 201 11.08 -9.21 15.97
N TYR A 202 12.34 -8.97 16.35
CA TYR A 202 13.34 -10.01 16.57
C TYR A 202 12.98 -10.94 17.75
N LYS A 203 12.71 -10.32 18.92
CA LYS A 203 12.42 -11.01 20.18
C LYS A 203 10.97 -10.84 20.63
N GLY A 204 10.28 -9.81 20.13
CA GLY A 204 8.98 -9.41 20.65
C GLY A 204 7.86 -10.43 20.47
N ILE A 205 6.76 -10.19 21.18
CA ILE A 205 5.55 -10.99 21.17
C ILE A 205 4.78 -10.75 19.85
N LEU A 206 4.74 -11.76 18.98
CA LEU A 206 4.18 -11.65 17.63
C LEU A 206 3.18 -12.76 17.25
N GLY A 207 2.40 -12.47 16.20
CA GLY A 207 1.42 -13.36 15.58
C GLY A 207 0.18 -13.68 16.44
N PHE A 208 -0.73 -14.45 15.85
CA PHE A 208 -2.02 -14.84 16.47
C PHE A 208 -1.89 -15.50 17.84
N TYR A 209 -0.79 -16.19 18.06
CA TYR A 209 -0.53 -16.93 19.30
C TYR A 209 0.24 -16.10 20.33
N CYS A 210 0.58 -14.84 19.99
CA CYS A 210 1.38 -13.94 20.84
C CYS A 210 2.62 -14.66 21.39
N LEU A 211 3.43 -15.21 20.49
CA LEU A 211 4.65 -15.92 20.86
C LEU A 211 5.87 -14.98 20.79
N PRO A 212 6.73 -14.94 21.83
CA PRO A 212 7.98 -14.21 21.77
C PRO A 212 9.07 -14.99 21.01
N ASN A 213 10.22 -14.36 20.84
CA ASN A 213 11.48 -14.98 20.41
C ASN A 213 11.44 -15.61 19.01
N GLN A 214 10.81 -14.93 18.04
CA GLN A 214 10.65 -15.43 16.67
C GLN A 214 12.00 -15.72 15.99
N TYR A 215 12.99 -14.84 16.19
CA TYR A 215 14.32 -14.95 15.57
C TYR A 215 15.44 -15.18 16.58
N GLY A 216 15.24 -14.80 17.84
CA GLY A 216 16.17 -15.07 18.93
C GLY A 216 15.69 -14.55 20.27
N THR A 217 16.41 -14.93 21.34
CA THR A 217 15.99 -14.73 22.73
C THR A 217 16.61 -13.53 23.43
N GLN A 218 17.56 -12.84 22.81
CA GLN A 218 18.25 -11.69 23.41
C GLN A 218 18.40 -10.58 22.39
N ALA A 219 17.98 -9.37 22.78
CA ALA A 219 18.17 -8.17 22.01
C ALA A 219 19.66 -7.80 21.94
N GLY A 220 20.12 -7.27 20.81
CA GLY A 220 21.54 -6.96 20.61
C GLY A 220 21.77 -5.74 19.74
N ALA A 221 22.90 -5.07 19.96
CA ALA A 221 23.34 -3.91 19.22
C ALA A 221 24.55 -4.24 18.34
N PHE A 222 24.61 -3.62 17.17
CA PHE A 222 25.76 -3.64 16.29
C PHE A 222 25.95 -2.24 15.72
N ALA A 223 27.10 -1.62 15.98
CA ALA A 223 27.38 -0.30 15.44
C ALA A 223 28.87 -0.07 15.21
N GLU A 224 29.16 0.71 14.16
CA GLU A 224 30.51 1.11 13.78
C GLU A 224 30.50 2.57 13.35
N LEU A 225 31.27 3.41 14.06
CA LEU A 225 31.47 4.81 13.75
C LEU A 225 32.81 4.98 13.03
N HIS A 226 32.75 5.38 11.77
CA HIS A 226 33.92 5.69 10.96
C HIS A 226 34.18 7.19 11.01
N VAL A 227 35.40 7.59 11.39
CA VAL A 227 35.82 8.99 11.49
C VAL A 227 37.00 9.21 10.57
N GLU A 228 36.88 10.14 9.63
CA GLU A 228 37.97 10.62 8.79
C GLU A 228 38.37 12.03 9.25
N TYR A 229 39.68 12.27 9.37
CA TYR A 229 40.23 13.54 9.81
C TYR A 229 40.79 14.38 8.65
N GLU A 230 40.95 15.69 8.87
CA GLU A 230 41.55 16.59 7.86
C GLU A 230 43.00 16.25 7.49
N ASP A 231 43.73 15.51 8.36
CA ASP A 231 45.08 15.02 8.07
C ASP A 231 45.12 13.73 7.22
N GLY A 232 43.94 13.20 6.86
CA GLY A 232 43.75 11.98 6.07
C GLY A 232 43.82 10.68 6.87
N SER A 233 44.05 10.73 8.18
CA SER A 233 43.94 9.54 9.03
C SER A 233 42.48 9.18 9.32
N LYS A 234 42.23 7.92 9.71
CA LYS A 234 40.90 7.40 10.02
C LYS A 234 40.90 6.65 11.34
N ASP A 235 39.84 6.80 12.12
CA ASP A 235 39.54 6.00 13.31
C ASP A 235 38.22 5.25 13.14
N VAL A 236 38.11 4.13 13.84
CA VAL A 236 36.90 3.30 13.88
C VAL A 236 36.57 3.00 15.33
N ILE A 237 35.35 3.34 15.75
CA ILE A 237 34.80 3.02 17.07
C ILE A 237 33.67 2.02 16.85
N ALA A 238 33.87 0.78 17.30
CA ALA A 238 32.98 -0.33 16.99
C ALA A 238 32.40 -0.95 18.27
N THR A 239 31.22 -1.59 18.17
CA THR A 239 30.67 -2.40 19.26
C THR A 239 31.55 -3.61 19.54
N ASP A 240 31.97 -3.78 20.79
CA ASP A 240 32.84 -4.86 21.27
C ASP A 240 32.65 -5.06 22.80
N GLU A 241 33.44 -5.93 23.42
CA GLU A 241 33.37 -6.20 24.86
C GLU A 241 33.73 -5.02 25.78
N THR A 242 34.25 -3.92 25.23
CA THR A 242 34.69 -2.74 25.99
C THR A 242 33.59 -1.70 26.20
N TRP A 243 32.39 -1.98 25.69
CA TRP A 243 31.18 -1.21 25.96
C TRP A 243 30.62 -1.54 27.36
N SER A 244 29.82 -0.64 27.90
CA SER A 244 29.01 -0.90 29.10
C SER A 244 27.57 -1.24 28.72
N VAL A 245 26.83 -1.88 29.62
CA VAL A 245 25.39 -2.10 29.48
C VAL A 245 24.68 -1.93 30.81
N LYS A 246 23.54 -1.24 30.78
CA LYS A 246 22.63 -1.06 31.92
C LYS A 246 21.17 -1.14 31.45
N THR A 247 20.22 -1.33 32.37
CA THR A 247 18.80 -1.11 32.07
C THR A 247 18.48 0.39 32.02
N GLY A 248 17.46 0.79 31.25
CA GLY A 248 17.06 2.18 31.06
C GLY A 248 15.72 2.57 31.70
N GLU A 249 15.23 3.75 31.32
CA GLU A 249 13.90 4.28 31.72
C GLU A 249 12.75 3.53 31.04
N ILE A 250 12.99 2.93 29.87
CA ILE A 250 12.02 2.06 29.19
C ILE A 250 12.02 0.70 29.89
N ARG A 251 10.98 0.46 30.69
CA ARG A 251 10.87 -0.70 31.60
C ARG A 251 10.20 -1.90 30.97
N TYR A 252 9.47 -1.71 29.89
CA TYR A 252 8.80 -2.76 29.15
C TYR A 252 8.50 -2.23 27.76
N SER A 253 8.73 -3.03 26.71
CA SER A 253 8.49 -2.60 25.33
C SER A 253 8.14 -3.79 24.44
N GLU A 254 6.90 -3.82 23.96
CA GLU A 254 6.40 -4.80 23.01
C GLU A 254 5.51 -4.13 21.95
N ILE A 255 5.61 -4.58 20.70
CA ILE A 255 4.86 -4.00 19.58
C ILE A 255 3.34 -4.12 19.79
N TYR A 256 2.84 -5.26 20.26
CA TYR A 256 1.40 -5.47 20.48
C TYR A 256 0.91 -5.04 21.86
N MET A 257 1.79 -5.02 22.86
CA MET A 257 1.37 -4.81 24.25
C MET A 257 1.50 -3.35 24.68
N GLY A 258 2.42 -2.61 24.07
CA GLY A 258 2.74 -1.21 24.38
C GLY A 258 4.03 -1.06 25.19
N GLU A 259 4.26 0.15 25.70
CA GLU A 259 5.51 0.53 26.35
C GLU A 259 5.29 1.12 27.75
N THR A 260 6.18 0.80 28.69
CA THR A 260 6.22 1.43 30.02
C THR A 260 7.49 2.25 30.15
N ILE A 261 7.35 3.55 30.42
CA ILE A 261 8.47 4.48 30.65
C ILE A 261 8.39 5.00 32.09
N ASP A 262 9.47 4.79 32.84
CA ASP A 262 9.63 5.28 34.21
C ASP A 262 10.76 6.29 34.31
N THR A 263 10.39 7.55 34.53
CA THR A 263 11.32 8.67 34.69
C THR A 263 11.48 9.09 36.16
N ASP A 264 10.69 8.51 37.06
CA ASP A 264 10.67 8.88 38.47
C ASP A 264 11.81 8.22 39.25
N ALA A 265 11.81 6.89 39.23
CA ALA A 265 12.75 6.07 39.97
C ALA A 265 12.95 4.69 39.31
N PRO A 266 13.38 4.64 38.03
CA PRO A 266 13.64 3.37 37.36
C PRO A 266 14.74 2.58 38.10
N GLU A 267 14.51 1.29 38.31
CA GLU A 267 15.52 0.39 38.86
C GLU A 267 16.60 0.11 37.80
N ILE A 268 17.71 0.85 37.90
CA ILE A 268 18.87 0.70 37.00
C ILE A 268 19.77 -0.42 37.50
N THR A 269 19.92 -1.44 36.66
CA THR A 269 20.79 -2.60 36.87
C THR A 269 21.96 -2.49 35.89
N GLU A 270 23.18 -2.45 36.41
CA GLU A 270 24.40 -2.58 35.61
C GLU A 270 24.60 -4.06 35.25
N GLY A 271 24.96 -4.33 33.99
CA GLY A 271 25.26 -5.67 33.49
C GLY A 271 26.65 -5.75 32.87
N ASN A 272 26.95 -6.90 32.29
CA ASN A 272 28.15 -7.09 31.48
C ASN A 272 27.77 -7.25 30.01
N VAL A 273 28.55 -6.62 29.14
CA VAL A 273 28.45 -6.84 27.69
C VAL A 273 28.94 -8.24 27.36
N VAL A 274 28.16 -8.94 26.54
CA VAL A 274 28.46 -10.25 26.00
C VAL A 274 28.48 -10.16 24.48
N VAL A 275 29.59 -10.58 23.87
CA VAL A 275 29.71 -10.67 22.41
C VAL A 275 29.00 -11.94 21.93
N LYS A 276 28.13 -11.82 20.93
CA LYS A 276 27.45 -12.94 20.28
C LYS A 276 28.11 -13.29 18.96
N GLU A 277 28.09 -14.58 18.62
CA GLU A 277 28.36 -15.02 17.26
C GLU A 277 27.29 -14.43 16.32
N PHE A 278 27.74 -13.82 15.23
CA PHE A 278 26.89 -13.13 14.28
C PHE A 278 27.50 -13.22 12.88
N ASP A 279 26.70 -13.69 11.92
CA ASP A 279 27.10 -13.74 10.53
C ASP A 279 26.88 -12.38 9.87
N LYS A 280 27.96 -11.64 9.61
CA LYS A 280 27.89 -10.32 8.97
C LYS A 280 27.40 -10.38 7.52
N ALA A 281 27.42 -11.56 6.88
CA ALA A 281 26.97 -11.70 5.50
C ALA A 281 25.45 -11.48 5.33
N VAL A 282 24.66 -11.52 6.42
CA VAL A 282 23.24 -11.18 6.36
C VAL A 282 22.99 -9.67 6.34
N LEU A 283 24.00 -8.84 6.66
CA LEU A 283 23.84 -7.40 6.70
C LEU A 283 23.61 -6.84 5.28
N THR A 284 22.64 -5.93 5.17
CA THR A 284 22.40 -5.14 3.96
C THR A 284 22.15 -3.69 4.35
N ALA A 285 22.57 -2.72 3.54
CA ALA A 285 22.24 -1.32 3.80
C ALA A 285 20.74 -1.09 3.65
N GLN A 286 20.20 -0.03 4.27
CA GLN A 286 18.77 0.25 4.16
C GLN A 286 18.32 0.53 2.71
N GLU A 287 17.40 -0.31 2.21
CA GLU A 287 16.97 -0.36 0.80
C GLU A 287 15.68 0.41 0.54
N ASN A 288 14.79 0.50 1.53
CA ASN A 288 13.54 1.26 1.48
C ASN A 288 13.63 2.58 2.25
N GLU A 289 12.60 3.39 2.13
CA GLU A 289 12.40 4.61 2.91
C GLU A 289 12.32 4.26 4.41
N PRO A 290 13.01 5.01 5.29
CA PRO A 290 12.93 4.79 6.72
C PRO A 290 11.51 5.06 7.23
N VAL A 291 11.14 4.35 8.30
CA VAL A 291 9.94 4.65 9.05
C VAL A 291 10.20 5.92 9.87
N ARG A 292 9.30 6.90 9.80
CA ARG A 292 9.40 8.18 10.51
C ARG A 292 8.05 8.58 11.10
N ILE A 293 8.06 9.56 12.00
CA ILE A 293 6.86 10.33 12.31
C ILE A 293 6.63 11.30 11.15
N THR A 294 5.65 11.01 10.29
CA THR A 294 5.40 11.78 9.07
C THR A 294 4.38 12.89 9.28
N GLU A 295 3.55 12.79 10.32
CA GLU A 295 2.53 13.78 10.63
C GLU A 295 2.23 13.78 12.15
N LYS A 296 1.88 14.95 12.71
CA LYS A 296 1.43 15.10 14.10
C LYS A 296 0.00 15.64 14.12
N ILE A 297 -0.93 14.88 14.71
CA ILE A 297 -2.34 15.25 14.85
C ILE A 297 -2.64 15.55 16.31
N VAL A 298 -3.00 16.79 16.61
CA VAL A 298 -3.40 17.21 17.96
C VAL A 298 -4.79 16.63 18.29
N GLY A 299 -4.98 16.16 19.53
CA GLY A 299 -6.27 15.67 20.02
C GLY A 299 -7.36 16.73 19.88
N LYS A 300 -8.49 16.35 19.28
CA LYS A 300 -9.54 17.30 18.87
C LYS A 300 -10.64 17.44 19.89
N GLU A 301 -11.05 16.34 20.50
CA GLU A 301 -12.20 16.30 21.40
C GLU A 301 -11.92 15.42 22.63
N LEU A 302 -12.36 15.90 23.79
CA LEU A 302 -12.44 15.13 25.02
C LEU A 302 -13.87 14.59 25.18
N ILE A 303 -14.01 13.27 25.18
CA ILE A 303 -15.29 12.58 25.32
C ILE A 303 -15.37 11.93 26.70
N VAL A 304 -16.52 12.06 27.38
CA VAL A 304 -16.83 11.25 28.56
C VAL A 304 -17.89 10.23 28.16
N THR A 305 -17.54 8.94 28.17
CA THR A 305 -18.45 7.87 27.73
C THR A 305 -19.59 7.66 28.72
N PRO A 306 -20.69 7.00 28.32
CA PRO A 306 -21.75 6.62 29.26
C PRO A 306 -21.27 5.74 30.44
N LYS A 307 -20.18 4.99 30.28
CA LYS A 307 -19.51 4.23 31.36
C LYS A 307 -18.57 5.08 32.22
N GLY A 308 -18.37 6.36 31.87
CA GLY A 308 -17.53 7.31 32.63
C GLY A 308 -16.05 7.31 32.22
N GLU A 309 -15.69 6.63 31.13
CA GLU A 309 -14.32 6.65 30.59
C GLU A 309 -14.04 8.02 29.95
N LYS A 310 -12.80 8.51 30.04
CA LYS A 310 -12.38 9.78 29.42
C LYS A 310 -11.51 9.49 28.21
N LEU A 311 -12.00 9.87 27.04
CA LEU A 311 -11.36 9.58 25.77
C LEU A 311 -10.88 10.85 25.07
N VAL A 312 -9.80 10.74 24.31
CA VAL A 312 -9.44 11.74 23.30
C VAL A 312 -9.75 11.18 21.92
N ASP A 313 -10.50 11.92 21.10
CA ASP A 313 -10.71 11.62 19.68
C ASP A 313 -9.76 12.47 18.81
N PHE A 314 -8.99 11.81 17.95
CA PHE A 314 -8.12 12.45 16.96
C PHE A 314 -8.85 12.73 15.62
N GLY A 315 -10.04 12.15 15.43
CA GLY A 315 -10.89 12.29 14.26
C GLY A 315 -10.45 11.49 13.04
N GLN A 316 -9.41 10.66 13.17
CA GLN A 316 -8.82 9.84 12.13
C GLN A 316 -8.22 8.58 12.78
N ILE A 317 -8.47 7.41 12.21
CA ILE A 317 -7.70 6.19 12.53
C ILE A 317 -6.30 6.36 11.95
N VAL A 318 -5.27 6.21 12.78
CA VAL A 318 -3.87 6.33 12.40
C VAL A 318 -3.04 5.19 12.97
N THR A 319 -1.94 4.85 12.31
CA THR A 319 -0.85 4.07 12.89
C THR A 319 0.19 4.98 13.52
N GLY A 320 0.57 4.72 14.76
CA GLY A 320 1.64 5.46 15.42
C GLY A 320 1.62 5.34 16.93
N VAL A 321 2.04 6.40 17.61
CA VAL A 321 2.06 6.50 19.07
C VAL A 321 1.52 7.85 19.52
N VAL A 322 1.15 7.99 20.79
CA VAL A 322 0.74 9.28 21.35
C VAL A 322 1.90 9.93 22.11
N GLU A 323 2.20 11.16 21.74
CA GLU A 323 3.05 12.06 22.53
C GLU A 323 2.18 12.83 23.53
N VAL A 324 2.59 12.88 24.80
CA VAL A 324 1.83 13.48 25.91
C VAL A 324 2.63 14.60 26.55
N HIS A 325 2.02 15.78 26.66
CA HIS A 325 2.61 16.95 27.32
C HIS A 325 1.96 17.12 28.69
N VAL A 326 2.71 16.86 29.76
CA VAL A 326 2.14 16.76 31.10
C VAL A 326 3.11 17.19 32.19
N LYS A 327 2.55 17.70 33.29
CA LYS A 327 3.24 17.89 34.56
C LYS A 327 2.55 17.03 35.61
N GLY A 328 2.96 15.77 35.70
CA GLY A 328 2.40 14.82 36.65
C GLY A 328 3.01 14.97 38.05
N GLU A 329 2.39 14.36 39.05
CA GLU A 329 2.97 14.18 40.37
C GLU A 329 4.04 13.09 40.34
N LYS A 330 5.00 13.18 41.27
CA LYS A 330 6.04 12.16 41.42
C LYS A 330 5.43 10.77 41.68
N GLY A 331 5.75 9.80 40.82
CA GLY A 331 5.23 8.43 40.86
C GLY A 331 3.81 8.28 40.28
N GLN A 332 3.19 9.35 39.77
CA GLN A 332 1.90 9.28 39.10
C GLN A 332 2.02 8.45 37.83
N LYS A 333 1.10 7.49 37.66
CA LYS A 333 1.00 6.66 36.46
C LYS A 333 -0.08 7.21 35.55
N ILE A 334 0.29 7.55 34.33
CA ILE A 334 -0.63 7.91 33.25
C ILE A 334 -0.67 6.72 32.30
N VAL A 335 -1.87 6.18 32.06
CA VAL A 335 -2.05 4.98 31.22
C VAL A 335 -2.91 5.34 30.02
N LEU A 336 -2.42 5.05 28.83
CA LEU A 336 -3.11 5.25 27.56
C LEU A 336 -3.49 3.91 26.95
N ARG A 337 -4.78 3.70 26.73
CA ARG A 337 -5.29 2.51 26.02
C ARG A 337 -5.82 2.95 24.67
N HIS A 338 -5.49 2.22 23.61
CA HIS A 338 -5.78 2.62 22.23
C HIS A 338 -6.96 1.82 21.64
N ALA A 339 -7.79 2.44 20.81
CA ALA A 339 -8.83 1.76 20.03
C ALA A 339 -9.14 2.48 18.72
N GLU A 340 -9.56 1.71 17.71
CA GLU A 340 -10.01 2.25 16.41
C GLU A 340 -11.42 2.85 16.48
N VAL A 341 -12.28 2.32 17.35
CA VAL A 341 -13.73 2.56 17.30
C VAL A 341 -14.35 2.60 18.70
N LEU A 342 -15.58 3.12 18.77
CA LEU A 342 -16.45 3.07 19.94
C LEU A 342 -17.56 2.04 19.71
N ASP A 343 -18.13 1.48 20.79
CA ASP A 343 -19.31 0.63 20.69
C ASP A 343 -20.56 1.43 20.29
N LYS A 344 -21.65 0.73 19.95
CA LYS A 344 -22.93 1.35 19.56
C LYS A 344 -23.53 2.29 20.62
N ASP A 345 -23.12 2.13 21.89
CA ASP A 345 -23.57 2.96 23.00
C ASP A 345 -22.59 4.13 23.24
N GLY A 346 -21.52 4.26 22.45
CA GLY A 346 -20.51 5.31 22.54
C GLY A 346 -19.43 5.06 23.60
N ASN A 347 -19.18 3.82 24.01
CA ASN A 347 -18.10 3.48 24.94
C ASN A 347 -16.85 2.99 24.22
N PHE A 348 -15.72 3.01 24.91
CA PHE A 348 -14.44 2.52 24.38
C PHE A 348 -14.52 1.03 24.00
N TYR A 349 -14.05 0.68 22.79
CA TYR A 349 -14.17 -0.69 22.26
C TYR A 349 -12.82 -1.27 21.80
N PRO A 350 -12.10 -1.98 22.68
CA PRO A 350 -10.79 -2.57 22.36
C PRO A 350 -10.87 -4.00 21.81
N GLU A 351 -12.06 -4.59 21.68
CA GLU A 351 -12.19 -6.03 21.35
C GLU A 351 -11.65 -6.39 19.96
N THR A 352 -11.55 -5.43 19.04
CA THR A 352 -10.93 -5.66 17.70
C THR A 352 -9.43 -5.93 17.78
N LEU A 353 -8.79 -5.65 18.92
CA LEU A 353 -7.36 -5.89 19.16
C LEU A 353 -7.03 -7.36 19.47
N ARG A 354 -8.04 -8.17 19.80
CA ARG A 354 -7.87 -9.56 20.29
C ARG A 354 -6.93 -9.62 21.50
N GLN A 355 -5.74 -10.23 21.39
CA GLN A 355 -4.79 -10.33 22.51
C GLN A 355 -3.79 -9.18 22.57
N ALA A 356 -3.71 -8.34 21.53
CA ALA A 356 -2.92 -7.11 21.62
C ALA A 356 -3.54 -6.18 22.66
N LYS A 357 -2.72 -5.68 23.59
CA LYS A 357 -3.20 -4.78 24.64
C LYS A 357 -3.22 -3.34 24.17
N SER A 358 -2.21 -2.92 23.41
CA SER A 358 -2.00 -1.54 22.96
C SER A 358 -2.09 -0.52 24.12
N ILE A 359 -1.31 -0.73 25.18
CA ILE A 359 -1.31 0.08 26.40
C ILE A 359 0.06 0.68 26.66
N ASP A 360 0.13 2.01 26.69
CA ASP A 360 1.32 2.73 27.11
C ASP A 360 1.16 3.26 28.54
N THR A 361 2.23 3.19 29.33
CA THR A 361 2.25 3.63 30.73
C THR A 361 3.42 4.56 30.98
N PHE A 362 3.15 5.76 31.47
CA PHE A 362 4.16 6.76 31.82
C PHE A 362 4.16 7.00 33.32
N ILE A 363 5.34 6.93 33.95
CA ILE A 363 5.53 7.19 35.39
C ILE A 363 6.28 8.51 35.55
N CYS A 364 5.58 9.50 36.11
CA CYS A 364 6.01 10.90 36.14
C CYS A 364 6.99 11.18 37.28
N ASN A 365 7.98 12.04 37.03
CA ASN A 365 9.01 12.41 38.01
C ASN A 365 8.69 13.69 38.82
N GLY A 366 7.57 14.36 38.52
CA GLY A 366 7.14 15.60 39.17
C GLY A 366 7.46 16.88 38.39
N GLU A 367 8.23 16.78 37.30
CA GLU A 367 8.58 17.89 36.41
C GLU A 367 7.64 17.96 35.20
N GLU A 368 7.83 18.98 34.36
CA GLU A 368 7.14 19.07 33.07
C GLU A 368 7.84 18.13 32.08
N GLN A 369 7.07 17.24 31.45
CA GLN A 369 7.59 16.12 30.67
C GLN A 369 6.84 15.97 29.35
N ILE A 370 7.59 15.53 28.35
CA ILE A 370 7.05 15.04 27.09
C ILE A 370 7.30 13.54 27.05
N PHE A 371 6.25 12.75 27.18
CA PHE A 371 6.32 11.31 27.01
C PHE A 371 5.98 10.92 25.59
N ARG A 372 6.75 10.00 25.01
CA ARG A 372 6.43 9.34 23.74
C ARG A 372 7.06 7.95 23.74
N PRO A 373 6.30 6.88 23.44
CA PRO A 373 6.86 5.55 23.29
C PRO A 373 7.97 5.50 22.23
N HIS A 374 8.92 4.59 22.34
CA HIS A 374 10.07 4.48 21.43
C HIS A 374 9.96 3.29 20.47
N PHE A 375 9.55 2.12 20.95
CA PHE A 375 9.73 0.84 20.27
C PHE A 375 8.41 0.04 20.15
N THR A 376 7.28 0.76 20.15
CA THR A 376 5.94 0.25 19.89
C THR A 376 5.18 1.16 18.93
N PHE A 377 4.04 0.68 18.44
CA PHE A 377 3.07 1.45 17.67
C PHE A 377 1.69 0.81 17.78
N HIS A 378 0.64 1.58 17.53
CA HIS A 378 -0.76 1.18 17.65
C HIS A 378 -1.55 1.70 16.45
N GLY A 379 -2.60 0.99 16.05
CA GLY A 379 -3.63 1.50 15.13
C GLY A 379 -4.83 2.02 15.93
N PHE A 380 -5.12 3.31 15.87
CA PHE A 380 -6.14 3.93 16.73
C PHE A 380 -6.70 5.24 16.20
N ARG A 381 -7.91 5.57 16.63
CA ARG A 381 -8.51 6.91 16.53
C ARG A 381 -8.77 7.52 17.91
N TYR A 382 -9.01 6.66 18.90
CA TYR A 382 -9.34 7.04 20.25
C TYR A 382 -8.29 6.52 21.22
N ILE A 383 -7.99 7.33 22.23
CA ILE A 383 -7.31 6.84 23.44
C ILE A 383 -8.23 6.98 24.64
N CYS A 384 -8.22 5.99 25.53
CA CYS A 384 -8.75 6.12 26.89
C CYS A 384 -7.60 6.50 27.82
N VAL A 385 -7.78 7.58 28.58
CA VAL A 385 -6.77 8.13 29.48
C VAL A 385 -7.14 7.79 30.92
N GLU A 386 -6.25 7.08 31.59
CA GLU A 386 -6.38 6.71 33.00
C GLU A 386 -5.25 7.35 33.83
N GLY A 387 -5.49 7.58 35.12
CA GLY A 387 -4.51 8.20 36.02
C GLY A 387 -4.44 9.72 35.99
N MET A 388 -5.35 10.39 35.25
CA MET A 388 -5.49 11.86 35.21
C MET A 388 -6.94 12.27 35.51
N GLU A 389 -7.15 13.16 36.48
CA GLU A 389 -8.49 13.67 36.81
C GLU A 389 -8.95 14.79 35.86
N GLU A 390 -8.08 15.72 35.52
CA GLU A 390 -8.37 16.83 34.61
C GLU A 390 -7.29 16.89 33.54
N PHE A 391 -7.70 16.95 32.27
CA PHE A 391 -6.82 17.12 31.13
C PHE A 391 -7.57 17.72 29.94
N ALA A 392 -6.84 18.33 29.02
CA ALA A 392 -7.34 18.80 27.75
C ALA A 392 -6.91 17.87 26.62
N ALA A 393 -7.72 17.78 25.56
CA ALA A 393 -7.44 16.91 24.41
C ALA A 393 -6.13 17.29 23.70
N ASP A 394 -5.78 18.57 23.68
CA ASP A 394 -4.59 19.10 23.00
C ASP A 394 -3.26 18.78 23.70
N GLN A 395 -3.31 18.21 24.91
CA GLN A 395 -2.14 17.64 25.58
C GLN A 395 -1.65 16.34 24.94
N PHE A 396 -2.47 15.73 24.08
CA PHE A 396 -2.22 14.45 23.42
C PHE A 396 -2.06 14.69 21.92
N ILE A 397 -0.97 14.19 21.37
CA ILE A 397 -0.63 14.35 19.96
C ILE A 397 -0.38 12.97 19.37
N ALA A 398 -1.23 12.55 18.42
CA ALA A 398 -0.99 11.33 17.66
C ALA A 398 0.15 11.57 16.66
N CYS A 399 1.25 10.86 16.84
CA CYS A 399 2.43 10.88 15.97
C CYS A 399 2.30 9.77 14.93
N VAL A 400 1.75 10.13 13.76
CA VAL A 400 1.53 9.21 12.63
C VAL A 400 2.86 8.65 12.15
N THR A 401 3.00 7.33 12.12
CA THR A 401 4.27 6.63 11.88
C THR A 401 4.12 5.61 10.75
N HIS A 402 4.89 5.79 9.67
CA HIS A 402 4.97 4.85 8.55
C HIS A 402 6.26 5.06 7.76
N SER A 403 6.56 4.18 6.79
CA SER A 403 7.65 4.38 5.82
C SER A 403 7.43 5.66 5.04
N ASP A 404 8.43 6.54 5.01
CA ASP A 404 8.35 7.91 4.49
C ASP A 404 8.38 7.98 2.94
N MET A 405 7.50 7.20 2.30
CA MET A 405 7.35 7.17 0.85
C MET A 405 6.71 8.48 0.35
N GLU A 406 7.27 9.06 -0.71
CA GLU A 406 6.75 10.26 -1.34
C GLU A 406 5.32 10.06 -1.87
N LYS A 407 4.45 11.06 -1.71
CA LYS A 407 3.12 11.06 -2.37
C LYS A 407 3.32 11.31 -3.87
N THR A 408 2.78 10.42 -4.69
CA THR A 408 2.87 10.52 -6.17
C THR A 408 1.51 10.76 -6.82
N GLY A 409 0.42 10.31 -6.22
CA GLY A 409 -0.90 10.37 -6.83
C GLY A 409 -1.92 11.13 -6.00
N ASP A 410 -2.84 11.82 -6.67
CA ASP A 410 -4.03 12.41 -6.06
C ASP A 410 -5.26 12.21 -6.94
N PHE A 411 -6.41 12.07 -6.29
CA PHE A 411 -7.71 11.95 -6.96
C PHE A 411 -8.74 12.80 -6.22
N HIS A 412 -9.53 13.57 -6.97
CA HIS A 412 -10.64 14.34 -6.42
C HIS A 412 -11.83 14.33 -7.39
N CYS A 413 -13.03 14.54 -6.86
CA CYS A 413 -14.23 14.63 -7.67
C CYS A 413 -15.30 15.51 -6.99
N SER A 414 -16.42 15.75 -7.68
CA SER A 414 -17.53 16.55 -7.14
C SER A 414 -18.31 15.85 -6.02
N ASN A 415 -18.18 14.52 -5.87
CA ASN A 415 -18.85 13.77 -4.82
C ASN A 415 -18.00 13.68 -3.55
N LYS A 416 -18.49 14.30 -2.47
CA LYS A 416 -17.77 14.37 -1.18
C LYS A 416 -17.53 13.01 -0.55
N LYS A 417 -18.44 12.04 -0.70
CA LYS A 417 -18.29 10.70 -0.12
C LYS A 417 -17.23 9.88 -0.86
N VAL A 418 -17.13 10.07 -2.17
CA VAL A 418 -16.05 9.47 -2.98
C VAL A 418 -14.70 10.09 -2.62
N ASN A 419 -14.64 11.41 -2.38
CA ASN A 419 -13.41 12.04 -1.86
C ASN A 419 -13.04 11.52 -0.47
N GLN A 420 -14.03 11.26 0.41
CA GLN A 420 -13.79 10.62 1.69
C GLN A 420 -13.28 9.18 1.50
N LEU A 421 -13.84 8.41 0.56
CA LEU A 421 -13.35 7.09 0.22
C LEU A 421 -11.88 7.13 -0.25
N GLN A 422 -11.53 8.07 -1.12
CA GLN A 422 -10.13 8.27 -1.53
C GLN A 422 -9.23 8.58 -0.32
N SER A 423 -9.68 9.46 0.58
CA SER A 423 -8.95 9.74 1.82
C SER A 423 -8.76 8.46 2.65
N ASN A 424 -9.81 7.67 2.84
CA ASN A 424 -9.76 6.40 3.56
C ASN A 424 -8.76 5.42 2.94
N ILE A 425 -8.72 5.31 1.61
CA ILE A 425 -7.75 4.48 0.87
C ILE A 425 -6.31 4.91 1.21
N THR A 426 -6.03 6.22 1.10
CA THR A 426 -4.67 6.74 1.34
C THR A 426 -4.24 6.60 2.80
N TRP A 427 -5.16 6.76 3.76
CA TRP A 427 -4.88 6.54 5.18
C TRP A 427 -4.59 5.08 5.47
N SER A 428 -5.43 4.16 4.98
CA SER A 428 -5.17 2.72 5.16
C SER A 428 -3.87 2.23 4.54
N GLN A 429 -3.44 2.82 3.42
CA GLN A 429 -2.11 2.54 2.88
C GLN A 429 -1.00 3.02 3.81
N ARG A 430 -1.04 4.29 4.24
CA ARG A 430 -0.03 4.87 5.14
C ARG A 430 0.09 4.04 6.41
N ASP A 431 -1.04 3.74 7.03
CA ASP A 431 -1.12 3.06 8.30
C ASP A 431 -0.55 1.64 8.27
N ASN A 432 -0.57 0.99 7.10
CA ASN A 432 -0.11 -0.39 6.93
C ASN A 432 1.20 -0.51 6.15
N PHE A 433 1.85 0.59 5.78
CA PHE A 433 3.16 0.56 5.13
C PHE A 433 4.21 1.02 6.15
N LEU A 434 4.39 0.21 7.19
CA LEU A 434 5.39 0.39 8.23
C LEU A 434 6.49 -0.66 8.03
N ASP A 435 7.47 -0.32 7.19
CA ASP A 435 8.59 -1.16 6.72
C ASP A 435 8.22 -2.42 5.90
N ILE A 436 7.04 -3.01 6.12
CA ILE A 436 6.43 -4.07 5.32
C ILE A 436 4.95 -3.73 5.07
N PRO A 437 4.31 -4.28 4.01
CA PRO A 437 2.89 -4.05 3.73
C PRO A 437 2.03 -4.94 4.65
N THR A 438 1.68 -4.44 5.83
CA THR A 438 0.90 -5.20 6.83
C THR A 438 -0.56 -5.34 6.43
N ASP A 439 -1.24 -6.39 6.89
CA ASP A 439 -2.68 -6.54 6.72
C ASP A 439 -3.47 -5.46 7.48
N CYS A 440 -3.15 -5.30 8.76
CA CYS A 440 -3.74 -4.32 9.66
C CYS A 440 -2.71 -3.83 10.70
N PRO A 441 -2.86 -2.64 11.32
CA PRO A 441 -1.81 -2.09 12.18
C PRO A 441 -2.07 -2.16 13.69
N GLN A 442 -3.23 -2.66 14.12
CA GLN A 442 -3.73 -2.54 15.50
C GLN A 442 -3.67 -3.85 16.30
N ARG A 443 -4.11 -4.98 15.73
CA ARG A 443 -4.27 -6.24 16.50
C ARG A 443 -2.98 -7.06 16.55
N ASP A 444 -3.05 -8.21 17.18
CA ASP A 444 -1.99 -9.23 17.30
C ASP A 444 -1.71 -9.98 15.97
N GLU A 445 -1.41 -9.22 14.92
CA GLU A 445 -1.14 -9.72 13.56
C GLU A 445 -0.11 -8.83 12.85
N ARG A 446 -0.51 -7.77 12.13
CA ARG A 446 0.41 -6.80 11.52
C ARG A 446 1.48 -7.49 10.67
N LEU A 447 1.07 -8.49 9.90
CA LEU A 447 1.95 -9.36 9.12
C LEU A 447 1.93 -8.94 7.67
N GLY A 448 3.03 -9.18 6.96
CA GLY A 448 3.15 -8.88 5.53
C GLY A 448 2.37 -9.87 4.66
N TRP A 449 1.05 -9.89 4.79
CA TRP A 449 0.16 -10.79 4.06
C TRP A 449 0.25 -10.54 2.55
N THR A 450 0.67 -11.58 1.83
CA THR A 450 1.02 -11.48 0.41
C THR A 450 -0.21 -11.21 -0.47
N GLY A 451 -1.36 -11.80 -0.13
CA GLY A 451 -2.61 -11.61 -0.86
C GLY A 451 -3.12 -10.18 -0.81
N ASP A 452 -3.12 -9.60 0.38
CA ASP A 452 -3.48 -8.22 0.65
C ASP A 452 -2.58 -7.27 -0.14
N ALA A 453 -1.26 -7.45 -0.03
CA ALA A 453 -0.29 -6.60 -0.71
C ALA A 453 -0.46 -6.64 -2.23
N GLN A 454 -0.71 -7.81 -2.83
CA GLN A 454 -0.84 -7.91 -4.29
C GLN A 454 -2.13 -7.30 -4.83
N VAL A 455 -3.28 -7.51 -4.16
CA VAL A 455 -4.55 -6.93 -4.62
C VAL A 455 -4.55 -5.40 -4.56
N PHE A 456 -3.78 -4.83 -3.64
CA PHE A 456 -3.70 -3.39 -3.45
C PHE A 456 -2.55 -2.71 -4.21
N SER A 457 -1.58 -3.48 -4.73
CA SER A 457 -0.32 -2.98 -5.30
C SER A 457 -0.47 -1.88 -6.36
N TRP A 458 -1.45 -1.98 -7.27
CA TRP A 458 -1.73 -0.95 -8.27
C TRP A 458 -2.19 0.37 -7.66
N THR A 459 -3.10 0.30 -6.69
CA THR A 459 -3.58 1.49 -5.95
C THR A 459 -2.44 2.10 -5.14
N ALA A 460 -1.62 1.25 -4.49
CA ALA A 460 -0.49 1.68 -3.67
C ALA A 460 0.54 2.47 -4.48
N ALA A 461 0.94 1.93 -5.63
CA ALA A 461 1.94 2.52 -6.52
C ALA A 461 1.43 3.78 -7.24
N PHE A 462 0.12 3.97 -7.36
CA PHE A 462 -0.44 5.23 -7.81
C PHE A 462 -0.31 6.31 -6.73
N ASN A 463 -0.76 6.02 -5.51
CA ASN A 463 -0.85 6.98 -4.42
C ASN A 463 0.53 7.47 -3.93
N ARG A 464 1.51 6.56 -3.84
CA ARG A 464 2.85 6.83 -3.31
C ARG A 464 3.93 6.14 -4.13
N ASN A 465 5.16 6.66 -4.07
CA ASN A 465 6.32 6.01 -4.65
C ASN A 465 6.67 4.76 -3.84
N THR A 466 6.27 3.59 -4.35
CA THR A 466 6.48 2.27 -3.74
C THR A 466 7.67 1.52 -4.33
N ALA A 467 8.49 2.16 -5.18
CA ALA A 467 9.56 1.48 -5.91
C ALA A 467 10.57 0.81 -4.97
N LEU A 468 11.10 1.56 -4.00
CA LEU A 468 12.08 1.04 -3.03
C LEU A 468 11.42 0.15 -1.98
N PHE A 469 10.25 0.54 -1.47
CA PHE A 469 9.46 -0.25 -0.53
C PHE A 469 9.21 -1.68 -1.02
N TYR A 470 8.68 -1.84 -2.24
CA TYR A 470 8.46 -3.16 -2.81
C TYR A 470 9.76 -3.84 -3.24
N THR A 471 10.80 -3.11 -3.64
CA THR A 471 12.12 -3.72 -3.92
C THR A 471 12.65 -4.44 -2.67
N LYS A 472 12.62 -3.76 -1.51
CA LYS A 472 13.04 -4.34 -0.23
C LYS A 472 12.19 -5.55 0.15
N TRP A 473 10.86 -5.39 0.13
CA TRP A 473 9.95 -6.46 0.56
C TRP A 473 10.03 -7.67 -0.37
N MET A 474 10.17 -7.47 -1.69
CA MET A 474 10.34 -8.57 -2.63
C MET A 474 11.65 -9.34 -2.45
N ARG A 475 12.72 -8.68 -1.95
CA ARG A 475 13.95 -9.38 -1.54
C ARG A 475 13.74 -10.26 -0.30
N ASP A 476 12.86 -9.86 0.64
CA ASP A 476 12.42 -10.74 1.73
C ASP A 476 11.59 -11.91 1.20
N VAL A 477 10.62 -11.66 0.30
CA VAL A 477 9.79 -12.69 -0.33
C VAL A 477 10.67 -13.72 -1.05
N ALA A 478 11.64 -13.25 -1.83
CA ALA A 478 12.56 -14.12 -2.56
C ALA A 478 13.47 -14.92 -1.63
N ALA A 479 13.88 -14.36 -0.49
CA ALA A 479 14.74 -15.05 0.48
C ALA A 479 14.02 -16.21 1.20
N GLU A 480 12.72 -16.11 1.41
CA GLU A 480 11.91 -17.14 2.09
C GLU A 480 11.19 -18.09 1.11
N SER A 481 11.21 -17.78 -0.18
CA SER A 481 10.60 -18.63 -1.21
C SER A 481 11.55 -19.71 -1.72
N SER A 482 10.99 -20.86 -2.10
CA SER A 482 11.75 -21.92 -2.76
C SER A 482 10.89 -22.76 -3.69
N LEU A 483 11.52 -23.44 -4.67
CA LEU A 483 10.81 -24.39 -5.52
C LEU A 483 10.23 -25.60 -4.76
N GLU A 484 10.71 -25.90 -3.55
CA GLU A 484 10.21 -27.03 -2.74
C GLU A 484 8.98 -26.66 -1.91
N LYS A 485 9.00 -25.52 -1.22
CA LYS A 485 7.89 -25.07 -0.36
C LYS A 485 6.90 -24.16 -1.08
N GLY A 486 7.34 -23.49 -2.14
CA GLY A 486 6.66 -22.36 -2.78
C GLY A 486 6.90 -21.04 -2.04
N VAL A 487 5.93 -20.13 -2.10
CA VAL A 487 6.03 -18.77 -1.52
C VAL A 487 5.20 -18.68 -0.24
N PRO A 488 5.70 -18.08 0.86
CA PRO A 488 4.94 -17.90 2.09
C PRO A 488 3.62 -17.12 1.93
N HIS A 489 2.68 -17.32 2.85
CA HIS A 489 1.45 -16.53 2.93
C HIS A 489 1.67 -15.14 3.56
N VAL A 490 2.65 -15.03 4.46
CA VAL A 490 3.09 -13.78 5.08
C VAL A 490 4.60 -13.68 4.95
N VAL A 491 5.12 -12.48 4.70
CA VAL A 491 6.55 -12.22 4.60
C VAL A 491 6.92 -10.95 5.37
N PRO A 492 7.84 -10.98 6.34
CA PRO A 492 8.59 -12.16 6.81
C PRO A 492 7.73 -13.27 7.43
N ASP A 493 8.11 -14.53 7.19
CA ASP A 493 7.35 -15.73 7.60
C ASP A 493 7.61 -16.09 9.06
N ILE A 494 6.57 -15.98 9.87
CA ILE A 494 6.51 -16.46 11.26
C ILE A 494 5.37 -17.47 11.47
N LEU A 495 4.68 -17.86 10.39
CA LEU A 495 3.52 -18.76 10.45
C LEU A 495 3.82 -20.15 9.89
N GLU A 496 4.95 -20.31 9.19
CA GLU A 496 5.35 -21.54 8.50
C GLU A 496 4.29 -22.04 7.51
N SER A 497 3.58 -21.10 6.88
CA SER A 497 2.47 -21.39 5.95
C SER A 497 2.78 -20.88 4.56
N TYR A 498 2.60 -21.75 3.55
CA TYR A 498 3.08 -21.53 2.19
C TYR A 498 2.05 -21.97 1.16
N SER A 499 2.18 -21.38 -0.03
CA SER A 499 1.62 -21.88 -1.28
C SER A 499 0.10 -21.88 -1.36
N SER A 500 -0.47 -20.69 -1.48
CA SER A 500 -1.88 -20.49 -1.81
C SER A 500 -2.03 -19.47 -2.93
N SER A 501 -2.93 -19.76 -3.87
CA SER A 501 -3.32 -18.84 -4.93
C SER A 501 -3.86 -17.53 -4.38
N ALA A 502 -3.76 -16.45 -5.17
CA ALA A 502 -3.99 -15.06 -4.83
C ALA A 502 -3.05 -14.47 -3.77
N TRP A 503 -2.54 -15.27 -2.83
CA TRP A 503 -1.56 -14.88 -1.82
C TRP A 503 -0.13 -14.98 -2.35
N SER A 504 0.35 -16.20 -2.53
CA SER A 504 1.70 -16.52 -3.02
C SER A 504 2.00 -15.94 -4.41
N ASP A 505 0.95 -15.64 -5.20
CA ASP A 505 1.04 -14.97 -6.50
C ASP A 505 1.62 -13.53 -6.43
N ALA A 506 1.69 -12.93 -5.23
CA ALA A 506 2.40 -11.67 -5.00
C ALA A 506 3.85 -11.70 -5.49
N ALA A 507 4.50 -12.88 -5.42
CA ALA A 507 5.85 -13.11 -5.93
C ALA A 507 6.01 -12.74 -7.41
N VAL A 508 4.93 -12.76 -8.18
CA VAL A 508 4.90 -12.44 -9.62
C VAL A 508 4.21 -11.10 -9.88
N ILE A 509 3.08 -10.85 -9.22
CA ILE A 509 2.24 -9.69 -9.50
C ILE A 509 2.91 -8.40 -9.04
N VAL A 510 3.48 -8.34 -7.83
CA VAL A 510 4.08 -7.10 -7.30
C VAL A 510 5.27 -6.62 -8.13
N PRO A 511 6.27 -7.47 -8.49
CA PRO A 511 7.33 -7.05 -9.41
C PRO A 511 6.83 -6.56 -10.76
N TRP A 512 5.76 -7.18 -11.29
CA TRP A 512 5.15 -6.74 -12.55
C TRP A 512 4.51 -5.37 -12.42
N VAL A 513 3.80 -5.08 -11.33
CA VAL A 513 3.24 -3.75 -11.06
C VAL A 513 4.33 -2.69 -10.95
N VAL A 514 5.41 -2.95 -10.21
CA VAL A 514 6.55 -2.02 -10.10
C VAL A 514 7.15 -1.74 -11.48
N TYR A 515 7.37 -2.77 -12.31
CA TYR A 515 7.83 -2.56 -13.67
C TYR A 515 6.88 -1.68 -14.49
N GLN A 516 5.57 -1.96 -14.45
CA GLN A 516 4.58 -1.19 -15.20
C GLN A 516 4.49 0.27 -14.75
N MET A 517 4.60 0.53 -13.45
CA MET A 517 4.45 1.88 -12.88
C MET A 517 5.70 2.73 -13.04
N TYR A 518 6.90 2.14 -12.95
CA TYR A 518 8.17 2.89 -12.91
C TYR A 518 9.09 2.63 -14.12
N GLY A 519 8.77 1.66 -14.98
CA GLY A 519 9.63 1.24 -16.08
C GLY A 519 10.87 0.45 -15.63
N ASP A 520 10.92 0.04 -14.36
CA ASP A 520 12.08 -0.59 -13.76
C ASP A 520 12.23 -2.06 -14.20
N LYS A 521 13.22 -2.34 -15.07
CA LYS A 521 13.53 -3.73 -15.46
C LYS A 521 14.40 -4.46 -14.41
N GLY A 522 15.02 -3.71 -13.50
CA GLY A 522 15.84 -4.24 -12.41
C GLY A 522 15.04 -5.12 -11.46
N ILE A 523 13.84 -4.66 -11.03
CA ILE A 523 12.97 -5.45 -10.15
C ILE A 523 12.61 -6.81 -10.75
N LEU A 524 12.37 -6.87 -12.07
CA LEU A 524 12.08 -8.12 -12.79
C LEU A 524 13.32 -9.01 -12.88
N LYS A 525 14.48 -8.42 -13.17
CA LYS A 525 15.75 -9.15 -13.27
C LYS A 525 16.13 -9.79 -11.93
N GLU A 526 16.01 -9.03 -10.84
CA GLU A 526 16.32 -9.49 -9.48
C GLU A 526 15.36 -10.61 -9.03
N ASN A 527 14.07 -10.45 -9.29
CA ASN A 527 13.04 -11.41 -8.85
C ASN A 527 12.79 -12.55 -9.84
N TRP A 528 13.45 -12.57 -11.00
CA TRP A 528 13.20 -13.56 -12.06
C TRP A 528 13.12 -14.99 -11.53
N LYS A 529 14.10 -15.38 -10.69
CA LYS A 529 14.14 -16.72 -10.07
C LYS A 529 12.87 -17.00 -9.27
N CYS A 530 12.54 -16.14 -8.31
CA CYS A 530 11.36 -16.29 -7.45
C CYS A 530 10.07 -16.36 -8.30
N MET A 531 9.93 -15.47 -9.28
CA MET A 531 8.76 -15.42 -10.16
C MET A 531 8.55 -16.73 -10.92
N HIS A 532 9.58 -17.25 -11.58
CA HIS A 532 9.44 -18.44 -12.42
C HIS A 532 9.40 -19.73 -11.59
N GLU A 533 10.11 -19.80 -10.45
CA GLU A 533 10.06 -20.95 -9.54
C GLU A 533 8.69 -21.08 -8.87
N TRP A 534 7.96 -19.99 -8.63
CA TRP A 534 6.58 -20.06 -8.17
C TRP A 534 5.66 -20.75 -9.19
N VAL A 535 5.74 -20.37 -10.46
CA VAL A 535 4.97 -21.02 -11.55
C VAL A 535 5.39 -22.48 -11.72
N ASP A 536 6.69 -22.79 -11.63
CA ASP A 536 7.20 -24.16 -11.69
C ASP A 536 6.77 -24.98 -10.46
N TYR A 537 6.68 -24.39 -9.27
CA TYR A 537 6.12 -25.03 -8.06
C TYR A 537 4.67 -25.43 -8.27
N ILE A 538 3.82 -24.51 -8.75
CA ILE A 538 2.40 -24.81 -9.02
C ILE A 538 2.32 -25.97 -10.03
N LYS A 539 3.09 -25.89 -11.12
CA LYS A 539 3.16 -26.94 -12.14
C LYS A 539 3.54 -28.30 -11.56
N ASN A 540 4.53 -28.35 -10.66
CA ASN A 540 4.99 -29.59 -10.03
C ASN A 540 3.96 -30.20 -9.07
N ASN A 541 2.97 -29.41 -8.62
CA ASN A 541 1.87 -29.82 -7.75
C ASN A 541 0.53 -29.95 -8.49
N CYS A 542 0.53 -29.86 -9.82
CA CYS A 542 -0.64 -30.13 -10.64
C CYS A 542 -0.94 -31.64 -10.72
N GLU A 543 -2.20 -31.98 -10.89
CA GLU A 543 -2.62 -33.36 -11.19
C GLU A 543 -2.29 -33.74 -12.66
N GLU A 544 -2.57 -34.98 -13.05
CA GLU A 544 -2.34 -35.47 -14.42
C GLU A 544 -3.09 -34.66 -15.49
N ASN A 545 -4.16 -33.98 -15.12
CA ASN A 545 -4.93 -33.10 -16.00
C ASN A 545 -4.25 -31.75 -16.29
N GLY A 546 -3.15 -31.44 -15.60
CA GLY A 546 -2.41 -30.18 -15.73
C GLY A 546 -2.97 -29.01 -14.90
N LEU A 547 -3.84 -29.29 -13.92
CA LEU A 547 -4.45 -28.29 -13.05
C LEU A 547 -4.00 -28.46 -11.59
N TRP A 548 -3.88 -27.35 -10.89
CA TRP A 548 -3.58 -27.30 -9.46
C TRP A 548 -4.87 -27.45 -8.65
N GLN A 549 -5.12 -28.66 -8.16
CA GLN A 549 -6.36 -29.05 -7.47
C GLN A 549 -6.10 -29.64 -6.07
N SER A 550 -4.96 -29.25 -5.48
CA SER A 550 -4.47 -29.75 -4.20
C SER A 550 -3.99 -28.60 -3.31
N GLY A 551 -3.66 -28.92 -2.06
CA GLY A 551 -3.17 -27.94 -1.09
C GLY A 551 -4.28 -27.07 -0.47
N PHE A 552 -3.88 -26.22 0.47
CA PHE A 552 -4.80 -25.28 1.11
C PHE A 552 -5.03 -24.06 0.21
N GLN A 553 -6.27 -23.56 0.19
CA GLN A 553 -6.64 -22.34 -0.52
C GLN A 553 -7.59 -21.50 0.33
N TYR A 554 -7.32 -20.19 0.44
CA TYR A 554 -8.23 -19.23 1.07
C TYR A 554 -9.51 -19.04 0.25
N GLY A 555 -9.41 -19.12 -1.08
CA GLY A 555 -10.50 -18.83 -2.01
C GLY A 555 -10.83 -17.34 -2.05
N ASP A 556 -12.07 -16.98 -2.41
CA ASP A 556 -12.51 -15.59 -2.36
C ASP A 556 -12.84 -15.20 -0.91
N TRP A 557 -11.79 -14.86 -0.16
CA TRP A 557 -11.87 -14.59 1.27
C TRP A 557 -12.81 -13.42 1.59
N LEU A 558 -13.67 -13.61 2.59
CA LEU A 558 -14.68 -12.64 3.05
C LEU A 558 -15.72 -12.24 1.98
N ALA A 559 -15.92 -13.08 0.96
CA ALA A 559 -17.05 -12.93 0.05
C ALA A 559 -18.39 -13.16 0.78
N LEU A 560 -19.44 -12.52 0.27
CA LEU A 560 -20.80 -12.53 0.84
C LEU A 560 -21.75 -13.43 0.06
N ASP A 561 -21.23 -14.24 -0.86
CA ASP A 561 -21.98 -15.12 -1.76
C ASP A 561 -22.30 -16.50 -1.17
N LYS A 562 -22.06 -16.68 0.14
CA LYS A 562 -22.34 -17.87 0.94
C LYS A 562 -22.99 -17.48 2.27
N GLU A 563 -23.80 -18.36 2.84
CA GLU A 563 -24.34 -18.16 4.19
C GLU A 563 -23.20 -17.98 5.20
N GLU A 564 -23.33 -16.97 6.08
CA GLU A 564 -22.34 -16.69 7.11
C GLU A 564 -22.10 -17.90 8.01
N GLY A 565 -20.82 -18.21 8.26
CA GLY A 565 -20.40 -19.32 9.10
C GLY A 565 -18.95 -19.19 9.54
N ALA A 566 -18.43 -20.22 10.19
CA ALA A 566 -17.02 -20.24 10.62
C ALA A 566 -16.03 -20.29 9.44
N ASP A 567 -16.46 -20.86 8.30
CA ASP A 567 -15.70 -20.84 7.05
C ASP A 567 -15.95 -19.52 6.32
N ARG A 568 -14.87 -18.74 6.17
CA ARG A 568 -14.89 -17.40 5.57
C ARG A 568 -14.57 -17.42 4.07
N THR A 569 -14.44 -18.60 3.48
CA THR A 569 -14.29 -18.73 2.04
C THR A 569 -15.63 -18.55 1.32
N GLY A 570 -15.62 -17.71 0.28
CA GLY A 570 -16.74 -17.55 -0.64
C GLY A 570 -17.19 -18.81 -1.36
N ALA A 571 -18.32 -18.72 -2.06
CA ALA A 571 -18.95 -19.82 -2.78
C ALA A 571 -18.26 -20.19 -4.09
N THR A 572 -17.33 -19.36 -4.59
CA THR A 572 -16.55 -19.65 -5.79
C THR A 572 -15.60 -20.81 -5.52
N ASP A 573 -15.60 -21.82 -6.40
CA ASP A 573 -14.71 -22.99 -6.29
C ASP A 573 -13.25 -22.57 -6.13
N LYS A 574 -12.62 -23.01 -5.04
CA LYS A 574 -11.28 -22.57 -4.66
C LYS A 574 -10.22 -22.97 -5.69
N TYR A 575 -10.41 -24.10 -6.36
CA TYR A 575 -9.46 -24.57 -7.37
C TYR A 575 -9.70 -23.91 -8.73
N MET A 576 -10.92 -23.47 -9.02
CA MET A 576 -11.17 -22.56 -10.14
C MET A 576 -10.40 -21.25 -9.94
N ILE A 577 -10.43 -20.67 -8.73
CA ILE A 577 -9.61 -19.49 -8.39
C ILE A 577 -8.12 -19.82 -8.54
N ALA A 578 -7.67 -20.93 -7.97
CA ALA A 578 -6.26 -21.30 -8.00
C ALA A 578 -5.72 -21.46 -9.42
N ASN A 579 -6.48 -22.11 -10.30
CA ASN A 579 -6.07 -22.28 -11.69
C ASN A 579 -6.22 -21.02 -12.54
N ALA A 580 -7.17 -20.13 -12.20
CA ALA A 580 -7.29 -18.82 -12.83
C ALA A 580 -6.06 -17.94 -12.52
N TYR A 581 -5.64 -17.90 -11.26
CA TYR A 581 -4.40 -17.22 -10.86
C TYR A 581 -3.16 -17.88 -11.46
N TYR A 582 -3.09 -19.22 -11.45
CA TYR A 582 -1.99 -19.95 -12.08
C TYR A 582 -1.80 -19.53 -13.55
N LEU A 583 -2.89 -19.42 -14.31
CA LEU A 583 -2.86 -18.91 -15.68
C LEU A 583 -2.40 -17.46 -15.75
N TYR A 584 -2.94 -16.59 -14.88
CA TYR A 584 -2.57 -15.19 -14.81
C TYR A 584 -1.06 -14.99 -14.53
N VAL A 585 -0.52 -15.63 -13.48
CA VAL A 585 0.91 -15.51 -13.17
C VAL A 585 1.81 -16.21 -14.20
N THR A 586 1.34 -17.27 -14.85
CA THR A 586 2.08 -17.89 -15.97
C THR A 586 2.21 -16.92 -17.15
N GLU A 587 1.15 -16.17 -17.46
CA GLU A 587 1.20 -15.12 -18.48
C GLU A 587 2.16 -13.99 -18.09
N LEU A 588 2.13 -13.55 -16.83
CA LEU A 588 3.07 -12.52 -16.35
C LEU A 588 4.52 -13.00 -16.40
N VAL A 589 4.83 -14.24 -16.00
CA VAL A 589 6.18 -14.82 -16.12
C VAL A 589 6.62 -14.92 -17.58
N LYS A 590 5.71 -15.31 -18.49
CA LYS A 590 5.96 -15.27 -19.95
C LYS A 590 6.31 -13.86 -20.41
N ASN A 591 5.52 -12.85 -20.04
CA ASN A 591 5.76 -11.45 -20.42
C ASN A 591 7.08 -10.93 -19.81
N THR A 592 7.40 -11.30 -18.56
CA THR A 592 8.67 -10.95 -17.92
C THR A 592 9.85 -11.57 -18.67
N ALA A 593 9.73 -12.81 -19.12
CA ALA A 593 10.77 -13.44 -19.94
C ALA A 593 11.02 -12.65 -21.23
N GLU A 594 9.95 -12.20 -21.91
CA GLU A 594 10.05 -11.36 -23.12
C GLU A 594 10.74 -10.02 -22.82
N VAL A 595 10.36 -9.34 -21.73
CA VAL A 595 10.98 -8.07 -21.30
C VAL A 595 12.47 -8.22 -21.01
N LEU A 596 12.88 -9.36 -20.44
CA LEU A 596 14.27 -9.67 -20.10
C LEU A 596 15.06 -10.33 -21.25
N GLY A 597 14.45 -10.55 -22.42
CA GLY A 597 15.10 -11.18 -23.58
C GLY A 597 15.40 -12.69 -23.39
N LYS A 598 14.56 -13.38 -22.61
CA LYS A 598 14.66 -14.82 -22.30
C LYS A 598 13.73 -15.63 -23.22
N ASP A 599 14.08 -15.69 -24.51
CA ASP A 599 13.20 -16.23 -25.56
C ASP A 599 12.79 -17.71 -25.36
N GLU A 600 13.70 -18.54 -24.84
CA GLU A 600 13.41 -19.96 -24.59
C GLU A 600 12.40 -20.14 -23.46
N GLU A 601 12.56 -19.40 -22.36
CA GLU A 601 11.64 -19.40 -21.24
C GLU A 601 10.30 -18.76 -21.60
N ALA A 602 10.30 -17.67 -22.36
CA ALA A 602 9.06 -17.06 -22.89
C ALA A 602 8.25 -18.10 -23.68
N LYS A 603 8.91 -18.86 -24.57
CA LYS A 603 8.26 -19.96 -25.29
C LYS A 603 7.78 -21.08 -24.37
N LYS A 604 8.60 -21.53 -23.41
CA LYS A 604 8.24 -22.54 -22.41
C LYS A 604 6.94 -22.18 -21.68
N TYR A 605 6.84 -20.95 -21.17
CA TYR A 605 5.68 -20.50 -20.42
C TYR A 605 4.47 -20.18 -21.32
N ALA A 606 4.68 -19.78 -22.57
CA ALA A 606 3.60 -19.67 -23.56
C ALA A 606 2.96 -21.04 -23.86
N ASP A 607 3.77 -22.09 -24.06
CA ASP A 607 3.30 -23.46 -24.29
C ASP A 607 2.58 -24.02 -23.05
N LEU A 608 3.09 -23.72 -21.85
CA LEU A 608 2.45 -24.08 -20.58
C LEU A 608 1.09 -23.39 -20.44
N TYR A 609 1.03 -22.06 -20.59
CA TYR A 609 -0.18 -21.27 -20.52
C TYR A 609 -1.27 -21.84 -21.44
N LYS A 610 -0.93 -22.12 -22.70
CA LYS A 610 -1.88 -22.67 -23.67
C LYS A 610 -2.44 -24.01 -23.22
N THR A 611 -1.58 -24.94 -22.80
CA THR A 611 -1.99 -26.28 -22.38
C THR A 611 -2.87 -26.22 -21.12
N THR A 612 -2.48 -25.39 -20.15
CA THR A 612 -3.24 -25.20 -18.91
C THR A 612 -4.57 -24.49 -19.18
N LEU A 613 -4.63 -23.53 -20.11
CA LEU A 613 -5.88 -22.85 -20.47
C LEU A 613 -6.87 -23.82 -21.11
N ASP A 614 -6.41 -24.69 -21.99
CA ASP A 614 -7.23 -25.75 -22.59
C ASP A 614 -7.78 -26.69 -21.50
N ALA A 615 -6.97 -27.06 -20.51
CA ALA A 615 -7.39 -27.89 -19.39
C ALA A 615 -8.41 -27.16 -18.48
N PHE A 616 -8.16 -25.89 -18.17
CA PHE A 616 -9.03 -25.05 -17.36
C PHE A 616 -10.40 -24.87 -18.01
N GLN A 617 -10.44 -24.53 -19.30
CA GLN A 617 -11.69 -24.39 -20.04
C GLN A 617 -12.45 -25.72 -20.14
N ARG A 618 -11.76 -26.85 -20.26
CA ARG A 618 -12.42 -28.17 -20.27
C ARG A 618 -13.03 -28.52 -18.92
N GLU A 619 -12.35 -28.19 -17.83
CA GLU A 619 -12.78 -28.50 -16.47
C GLU A 619 -13.93 -27.60 -16.01
N TYR A 620 -13.77 -26.28 -16.19
CA TYR A 620 -14.64 -25.31 -15.56
C TYR A 620 -15.73 -24.76 -16.48
N TYR A 621 -15.71 -25.04 -17.79
CA TYR A 621 -16.64 -24.46 -18.76
C TYR A 621 -17.38 -25.55 -19.53
N THR A 622 -18.71 -25.45 -19.58
CA THR A 622 -19.51 -26.32 -20.46
C THR A 622 -19.32 -25.94 -21.93
N GLU A 623 -19.69 -26.82 -22.87
CA GLU A 623 -19.65 -26.51 -24.31
C GLU A 623 -20.45 -25.24 -24.69
N THR A 624 -21.52 -24.97 -23.94
CA THR A 624 -22.45 -23.84 -24.12
C THR A 624 -22.04 -22.56 -23.37
N GLY A 625 -20.89 -22.56 -22.69
CA GLY A 625 -20.35 -21.38 -22.01
C GLY A 625 -20.92 -21.11 -20.62
N ARG A 626 -21.49 -22.12 -19.95
CA ARG A 626 -21.72 -22.04 -18.49
C ARG A 626 -20.42 -22.31 -17.75
N ILE A 627 -20.23 -21.68 -16.61
CA ILE A 627 -19.07 -21.89 -15.75
C ILE A 627 -19.48 -22.68 -14.49
N VAL A 628 -18.55 -23.43 -13.90
CA VAL A 628 -18.81 -24.24 -12.69
C VAL A 628 -19.32 -23.36 -11.53
N SER A 629 -18.68 -22.21 -11.30
CA SER A 629 -19.10 -21.22 -10.30
C SER A 629 -19.70 -19.99 -10.97
N GLU A 630 -21.03 -19.93 -11.13
CA GLU A 630 -21.78 -18.75 -11.64
C GLU A 630 -21.93 -17.66 -10.56
N THR A 631 -20.92 -17.49 -9.70
CA THR A 631 -20.77 -16.41 -8.72
C THR A 631 -20.26 -15.13 -9.40
N GLN A 632 -20.29 -13.98 -8.70
CA GLN A 632 -19.69 -12.76 -9.22
C GLN A 632 -18.19 -12.97 -9.50
N THR A 633 -17.44 -13.48 -8.51
CA THR A 633 -15.99 -13.71 -8.63
C THR A 633 -15.63 -14.71 -9.71
N GLY A 634 -16.37 -15.82 -9.84
CA GLY A 634 -16.15 -16.80 -10.91
C GLY A 634 -16.30 -16.19 -12.30
N ALA A 635 -17.31 -15.34 -12.52
CA ALA A 635 -17.48 -14.63 -13.78
C ALA A 635 -16.43 -13.53 -13.99
N ILE A 636 -16.03 -12.82 -12.93
CA ILE A 636 -15.01 -11.76 -12.95
C ILE A 636 -13.65 -12.31 -13.40
N ILE A 637 -13.11 -13.32 -12.71
CA ILE A 637 -11.79 -13.88 -13.06
C ILE A 637 -11.80 -14.54 -14.45
N SER A 638 -12.95 -15.09 -14.86
CA SER A 638 -13.13 -15.63 -16.21
C SER A 638 -12.98 -14.58 -17.31
N LEU A 639 -13.49 -13.36 -17.07
CA LEU A 639 -13.50 -12.27 -18.05
C LEU A 639 -12.24 -11.41 -17.98
N TYR A 640 -11.82 -11.03 -16.77
CA TYR A 640 -10.72 -10.09 -16.55
C TYR A 640 -9.35 -10.72 -16.84
N PHE A 641 -9.12 -11.97 -16.40
CA PHE A 641 -7.88 -12.71 -16.73
C PHE A 641 -7.91 -13.30 -18.15
N ASN A 642 -8.90 -12.91 -18.97
CA ASN A 642 -9.05 -13.34 -20.37
C ASN A 642 -9.10 -14.87 -20.58
N LEU A 643 -9.64 -15.60 -19.61
CA LEU A 643 -9.74 -17.07 -19.64
C LEU A 643 -10.95 -17.55 -20.47
N ALA A 644 -11.98 -16.72 -20.56
CA ALA A 644 -13.19 -17.04 -21.31
C ALA A 644 -12.94 -17.10 -22.82
N ARG A 645 -13.45 -18.17 -23.46
CA ARG A 645 -13.51 -18.28 -24.91
C ARG A 645 -14.31 -17.12 -25.47
N GLU A 646 -13.87 -16.54 -26.59
CA GLU A 646 -14.51 -15.36 -27.19
C GLU A 646 -16.02 -15.55 -27.40
N LYS A 647 -16.43 -16.74 -27.86
CA LYS A 647 -17.84 -17.10 -28.07
C LYS A 647 -18.70 -17.09 -26.79
N ASP A 648 -18.09 -17.22 -25.61
CA ASP A 648 -18.78 -17.34 -24.32
C ASP A 648 -18.77 -16.05 -23.51
N ARG A 649 -17.88 -15.08 -23.82
CA ARG A 649 -17.71 -13.84 -23.03
C ARG A 649 -19.02 -13.12 -22.80
N LYS A 650 -19.84 -12.95 -23.84
CA LYS A 650 -21.17 -12.30 -23.73
C LYS A 650 -22.10 -13.04 -22.78
N ARG A 651 -22.09 -14.38 -22.78
CA ARG A 651 -22.90 -15.19 -21.88
C ARG A 651 -22.43 -15.03 -20.43
N ILE A 652 -21.13 -15.09 -20.19
CA ILE A 652 -20.55 -14.96 -18.85
C ILE A 652 -20.80 -13.55 -18.30
N LEU A 653 -20.69 -12.50 -19.13
CA LEU A 653 -21.07 -11.14 -18.74
C LEU A 653 -22.54 -11.07 -18.33
N ASN A 654 -23.45 -11.66 -19.11
CA ASN A 654 -24.87 -11.71 -18.74
C ASN A 654 -25.09 -12.48 -17.43
N THR A 655 -24.34 -13.56 -17.17
CA THR A 655 -24.36 -14.26 -15.88
C THR A 655 -23.94 -13.34 -14.74
N LEU A 656 -22.85 -12.58 -14.90
CA LEU A 656 -22.39 -11.60 -13.90
C LEU A 656 -23.47 -10.54 -13.63
N LEU A 657 -24.02 -9.91 -14.66
CA LEU A 657 -25.06 -8.89 -14.54
C LEU A 657 -26.33 -9.44 -13.88
N THR A 658 -26.73 -10.66 -14.22
CA THR A 658 -27.88 -11.34 -13.60
C THR A 658 -27.60 -11.60 -12.12
N ASN A 659 -26.40 -12.08 -11.79
CA ASN A 659 -26.01 -12.33 -10.41
C ASN A 659 -26.02 -11.03 -9.57
N ILE A 660 -25.44 -9.94 -10.09
CA ILE A 660 -25.48 -8.61 -9.45
C ILE A 660 -26.93 -8.15 -9.23
N GLY A 661 -27.80 -8.30 -10.25
CA GLY A 661 -29.22 -7.96 -10.13
C GLY A 661 -29.95 -8.79 -9.05
N ASN A 662 -29.65 -10.08 -8.94
CA ASN A 662 -30.20 -10.96 -7.90
C ASN A 662 -29.71 -10.59 -6.49
N HIS A 663 -28.59 -9.89 -6.38
CA HIS A 663 -28.07 -9.29 -5.14
C HIS A 663 -28.46 -7.81 -5.02
N LYS A 664 -29.58 -7.40 -5.62
CA LYS A 664 -30.11 -6.03 -5.54
C LYS A 664 -29.12 -4.96 -6.01
N ASN A 665 -28.35 -5.27 -7.05
CA ASN A 665 -27.24 -4.44 -7.53
C ASN A 665 -26.15 -4.18 -6.48
N HIS A 666 -25.87 -5.15 -5.60
CA HIS A 666 -24.74 -5.10 -4.68
C HIS A 666 -23.64 -6.07 -5.09
N LEU A 667 -22.42 -5.73 -4.67
CA LEU A 667 -21.30 -6.65 -4.71
C LEU A 667 -21.53 -7.80 -3.71
N ALA A 668 -21.01 -8.97 -4.04
CA ALA A 668 -20.93 -10.11 -3.13
C ALA A 668 -19.49 -10.69 -3.07
N THR A 669 -18.52 -9.95 -3.62
CA THR A 669 -17.15 -10.38 -3.81
C THR A 669 -16.30 -10.24 -2.56
N GLY A 670 -15.34 -11.15 -2.41
CA GLY A 670 -14.28 -11.09 -1.41
C GLY A 670 -13.00 -10.43 -1.94
N PHE A 671 -11.86 -10.79 -1.35
CA PHE A 671 -10.55 -10.24 -1.70
C PHE A 671 -10.10 -10.54 -3.14
N VAL A 672 -10.59 -11.62 -3.75
CA VAL A 672 -10.22 -11.99 -5.12
C VAL A 672 -11.11 -11.27 -6.13
N GLY A 673 -12.42 -11.20 -5.90
CA GLY A 673 -13.35 -10.60 -6.87
C GLY A 673 -13.33 -9.07 -6.86
N THR A 674 -13.21 -8.45 -5.67
CA THR A 674 -13.39 -7.00 -5.49
C THR A 674 -12.40 -6.13 -6.27
N PRO A 675 -11.09 -6.44 -6.33
CA PRO A 675 -10.13 -5.62 -7.07
C PRO A 675 -10.45 -5.50 -8.57
N TYR A 676 -11.20 -6.45 -9.11
CA TYR A 676 -11.43 -6.57 -10.55
C TYR A 676 -12.88 -6.34 -10.99
N ILE A 677 -13.87 -6.28 -10.09
CA ILE A 677 -15.30 -6.21 -10.47
C ILE A 677 -15.62 -4.99 -11.36
N CYS A 678 -15.22 -3.80 -10.92
CA CYS A 678 -15.49 -2.55 -11.65
C CYS A 678 -14.70 -2.46 -12.96
N HIS A 679 -13.45 -2.95 -12.96
CA HIS A 679 -12.64 -3.09 -14.16
C HIS A 679 -13.29 -4.02 -15.18
N THR A 680 -13.70 -5.22 -14.76
CA THR A 680 -14.34 -6.23 -15.60
C THR A 680 -15.59 -5.66 -16.27
N LEU A 681 -16.47 -5.04 -15.49
CA LEU A 681 -17.70 -4.44 -16.01
C LEU A 681 -17.39 -3.34 -17.02
N SER A 682 -16.45 -2.44 -16.71
CA SER A 682 -16.08 -1.32 -17.59
C SER A 682 -15.45 -1.79 -18.90
N GLU A 683 -14.58 -2.80 -18.85
CA GLU A 683 -13.86 -3.32 -20.02
C GLU A 683 -14.71 -4.23 -20.91
N ASN A 684 -15.81 -4.77 -20.39
CA ASN A 684 -16.73 -5.62 -21.14
C ASN A 684 -18.03 -4.89 -21.53
N GLY A 685 -18.02 -3.55 -21.54
CA GLY A 685 -19.13 -2.74 -22.06
C GLY A 685 -20.31 -2.54 -21.10
N ALA A 686 -20.13 -2.84 -19.81
CA ALA A 686 -21.14 -2.69 -18.76
C ALA A 686 -20.72 -1.64 -17.70
N HIS A 687 -20.10 -0.53 -18.14
CA HIS A 687 -19.58 0.51 -17.24
C HIS A 687 -20.65 1.14 -16.34
N GLU A 688 -21.88 1.30 -16.83
CA GLU A 688 -22.99 1.83 -16.03
C GLU A 688 -23.27 0.98 -14.78
N MET A 689 -23.12 -0.35 -14.87
CA MET A 689 -23.25 -1.22 -13.71
C MET A 689 -22.05 -1.07 -12.75
N ALA A 690 -20.84 -0.85 -13.26
CA ALA A 690 -19.68 -0.54 -12.41
C ALA A 690 -19.91 0.75 -11.62
N ALA A 691 -20.39 1.80 -12.30
CA ALA A 691 -20.77 3.07 -11.69
C ALA A 691 -21.88 2.88 -10.64
N THR A 692 -22.88 2.03 -10.93
CA THR A 692 -23.98 1.71 -10.00
C THR A 692 -23.46 1.07 -8.73
N LEU A 693 -22.62 0.03 -8.84
CA LEU A 693 -22.00 -0.65 -7.69
C LEU A 693 -21.12 0.29 -6.87
N PHE A 694 -20.30 1.10 -7.54
CA PHE A 694 -19.40 2.05 -6.90
C PHE A 694 -20.14 3.11 -6.07
N MET A 695 -21.29 3.57 -6.58
CA MET A 695 -22.11 4.60 -5.94
C MET A 695 -23.15 4.03 -4.95
N LYS A 696 -23.17 2.72 -4.69
CA LYS A 696 -24.01 2.15 -3.63
C LYS A 696 -23.62 2.71 -2.27
N GLU A 697 -24.63 2.99 -1.46
CA GLU A 697 -24.50 3.64 -0.16
C GLU A 697 -25.00 2.78 1.01
N ASP A 698 -25.83 1.78 0.73
CA ASP A 698 -26.30 0.77 1.67
C ASP A 698 -25.41 -0.47 1.68
N TYR A 699 -25.60 -1.31 2.70
CA TYR A 699 -24.78 -2.51 2.90
C TYR A 699 -25.13 -3.61 1.89
N PRO A 700 -24.13 -4.30 1.28
CA PRO A 700 -22.67 -4.05 1.34
C PRO A 700 -22.16 -3.09 0.25
N SER A 701 -21.43 -2.04 0.63
CA SER A 701 -20.76 -1.14 -0.31
C SER A 701 -19.60 -0.36 0.31
N TRP A 702 -18.77 0.30 -0.51
CA TRP A 702 -17.73 1.20 -0.03
C TRP A 702 -18.29 2.44 0.68
N LEU A 703 -19.32 3.07 0.10
CA LEU A 703 -19.90 4.29 0.68
C LEU A 703 -20.78 3.99 1.89
N TYR A 704 -21.21 2.74 2.12
CA TYR A 704 -21.76 2.32 3.40
C TYR A 704 -20.78 2.56 4.55
N ALA A 705 -19.52 2.13 4.42
CA ALA A 705 -18.51 2.37 5.45
C ALA A 705 -18.29 3.89 5.67
N VAL A 706 -18.24 4.67 4.60
CA VAL A 706 -18.16 6.14 4.67
C VAL A 706 -19.35 6.75 5.42
N ASN A 707 -20.58 6.30 5.11
CA ASN A 707 -21.80 6.73 5.79
C ASN A 707 -21.81 6.38 7.28
N MET A 708 -21.13 5.30 7.66
CA MET A 708 -20.93 4.88 9.05
C MET A 708 -19.77 5.60 9.74
N GLY A 709 -19.12 6.57 9.08
CA GLY A 709 -18.07 7.40 9.67
C GLY A 709 -16.65 6.83 9.55
N ALA A 710 -16.43 5.86 8.65
CA ALA A 710 -15.11 5.31 8.39
C ALA A 710 -14.12 6.38 7.91
N THR A 711 -12.91 6.36 8.45
CA THR A 711 -11.77 7.20 8.04
C THR A 711 -10.64 6.39 7.38
N THR A 712 -10.87 5.08 7.23
CA THR A 712 -9.97 4.05 6.71
C THR A 712 -10.85 2.99 6.03
N ILE A 713 -10.24 2.11 5.24
CA ILE A 713 -10.92 0.95 4.65
C ILE A 713 -11.01 -0.16 5.71
N TRP A 714 -12.13 -0.85 5.77
CA TRP A 714 -12.37 -1.93 6.73
C TRP A 714 -12.00 -3.30 6.14
N GLU A 715 -11.66 -4.26 7.01
CA GLU A 715 -11.38 -5.64 6.62
C GLU A 715 -12.61 -6.34 6.07
N ARG A 716 -13.79 -6.02 6.60
CA ARG A 716 -15.06 -6.61 6.19
C ARG A 716 -16.02 -5.54 5.70
N TRP A 717 -16.85 -5.91 4.73
CA TRP A 717 -18.00 -5.10 4.30
C TRP A 717 -18.97 -4.77 5.45
N ASN A 718 -19.03 -5.62 6.48
CA ASN A 718 -19.85 -5.48 7.67
C ASN A 718 -19.01 -5.32 8.95
N SER A 719 -17.82 -4.70 8.89
CA SER A 719 -17.04 -4.50 10.13
C SER A 719 -17.81 -3.75 11.20
N ILE A 720 -18.67 -2.81 10.80
CA ILE A 720 -19.83 -2.37 11.58
C ILE A 720 -21.08 -2.84 10.85
N LYS A 721 -21.94 -3.60 11.52
CA LYS A 721 -23.22 -4.08 10.97
C LYS A 721 -24.25 -2.94 10.90
N PRO A 722 -25.31 -3.06 10.09
CA PRO A 722 -26.34 -2.02 9.97
C PRO A 722 -27.02 -1.64 11.29
N ASP A 723 -27.01 -2.51 12.29
CA ASP A 723 -27.56 -2.27 13.64
C ASP A 723 -26.53 -1.66 14.62
N GLY A 724 -25.33 -1.33 14.14
CA GLY A 724 -24.21 -0.80 14.92
C GLY A 724 -23.41 -1.84 15.69
N THR A 725 -23.73 -3.13 15.58
CA THR A 725 -22.99 -4.21 16.26
C THR A 725 -21.78 -4.68 15.44
N PHE A 726 -20.89 -5.44 16.09
CA PHE A 726 -19.67 -5.98 15.48
C PHE A 726 -19.78 -7.49 15.27
N ASP A 727 -18.82 -8.04 14.53
CA ASP A 727 -18.55 -9.48 14.52
C ASP A 727 -17.92 -9.91 15.86
N GLU A 728 -18.31 -11.08 16.39
CA GLU A 728 -17.84 -11.58 17.68
C GLU A 728 -16.53 -12.38 17.58
N SER A 729 -16.04 -12.70 16.36
CA SER A 729 -14.86 -13.56 16.19
C SER A 729 -13.53 -12.86 16.45
N GLY A 730 -13.52 -11.53 16.63
CA GLY A 730 -12.32 -10.72 16.83
C GLY A 730 -11.48 -10.48 15.56
N MET A 731 -11.73 -11.18 14.45
CA MET A 731 -11.15 -10.83 13.15
C MET A 731 -12.01 -9.77 12.48
N ASN A 732 -11.85 -8.53 12.93
CA ASN A 732 -12.65 -7.40 12.49
C ASN A 732 -11.86 -6.08 12.57
N SER A 733 -10.88 -5.93 11.69
CA SER A 733 -10.09 -4.70 11.58
C SER A 733 -10.88 -3.58 10.91
N LEU A 734 -10.76 -2.35 11.43
CA LEU A 734 -11.30 -1.14 10.81
C LEU A 734 -10.25 -0.42 9.96
N ASN A 735 -9.09 -1.05 9.73
CA ASN A 735 -8.00 -0.50 8.94
C ASN A 735 -7.27 -1.59 8.15
N HIS A 736 -7.76 -1.86 6.94
CA HIS A 736 -7.31 -2.92 6.04
C HIS A 736 -7.38 -2.44 4.60
N TYR A 737 -6.27 -2.37 3.86
CA TYR A 737 -6.28 -1.70 2.55
C TYR A 737 -6.89 -2.53 1.40
N ALA A 738 -7.17 -3.82 1.58
CA ALA A 738 -7.52 -4.75 0.49
C ALA A 738 -8.71 -4.26 -0.38
N TYR A 739 -9.82 -3.82 0.24
CA TYR A 739 -10.97 -3.27 -0.48
C TYR A 739 -10.76 -1.84 -0.99
N GLY A 740 -9.67 -1.19 -0.59
CA GLY A 740 -9.19 0.06 -1.16
C GLY A 740 -8.63 -0.09 -2.57
N SER A 741 -8.46 -1.34 -3.06
CA SER A 741 -8.08 -1.66 -4.45
C SER A 741 -9.00 -1.03 -5.51
N VAL A 742 -10.22 -0.61 -5.13
CA VAL A 742 -11.11 0.17 -6.00
C VAL A 742 -10.50 1.51 -6.46
N GLY A 743 -9.52 2.04 -5.73
CA GLY A 743 -8.79 3.25 -6.11
C GLY A 743 -8.18 3.13 -7.52
N ASP A 744 -7.59 1.98 -7.85
CA ASP A 744 -7.05 1.71 -9.18
C ASP A 744 -8.11 1.86 -10.30
N TRP A 745 -9.37 1.50 -10.04
CA TRP A 745 -10.47 1.73 -10.98
C TRP A 745 -10.82 3.20 -11.09
N MET A 746 -10.85 3.93 -9.97
CA MET A 746 -11.09 5.38 -9.96
C MET A 746 -10.05 6.10 -10.83
N TYR A 747 -8.77 5.72 -10.71
CA TYR A 747 -7.69 6.40 -11.44
C TYR A 747 -7.70 6.02 -12.92
N ARG A 748 -7.75 4.72 -13.24
CA ARG A 748 -7.57 4.22 -14.61
C ARG A 748 -8.83 4.26 -15.46
N LYS A 749 -10.02 4.26 -14.86
CA LYS A 749 -11.30 4.25 -15.59
C LYS A 749 -12.08 5.55 -15.40
N VAL A 750 -12.28 6.01 -14.16
CA VAL A 750 -13.06 7.24 -13.93
C VAL A 750 -12.29 8.48 -14.40
N ALA A 751 -11.09 8.71 -13.85
CA ALA A 751 -10.19 9.75 -14.37
C ALA A 751 -9.57 9.37 -15.72
N GLY A 752 -9.46 8.06 -15.99
CA GLY A 752 -9.10 7.53 -17.29
C GLY A 752 -7.60 7.48 -17.57
N LEU A 753 -6.75 7.66 -16.56
CA LEU A 753 -5.30 7.69 -16.70
C LEU A 753 -4.72 6.26 -16.66
N PHE A 754 -4.23 5.77 -17.79
CA PHE A 754 -3.75 4.39 -17.94
C PHE A 754 -2.43 4.35 -18.71
N GLN A 755 -1.41 3.68 -18.19
CA GLN A 755 -0.14 3.49 -18.87
C GLN A 755 -0.27 2.52 -20.06
N LEU A 756 0.19 2.94 -21.25
CA LEU A 756 0.27 2.09 -22.45
C LEU A 756 1.66 1.47 -22.61
N GLU A 757 2.67 2.15 -22.07
CA GLU A 757 4.04 1.65 -21.93
C GLU A 757 4.49 1.82 -20.47
N PRO A 758 5.37 0.93 -19.98
CA PRO A 758 5.89 0.98 -18.62
C PRO A 758 6.46 2.36 -18.24
N GLY A 759 6.24 2.79 -17.00
CA GLY A 759 6.71 4.08 -16.49
C GLY A 759 5.90 5.28 -16.99
N TYR A 760 4.78 5.07 -17.68
CA TYR A 760 4.01 6.13 -18.35
C TYR A 760 4.80 6.86 -19.45
N LYS A 761 5.81 6.21 -20.06
CA LYS A 761 6.50 6.76 -21.24
C LYS A 761 5.52 7.08 -22.38
N ARG A 762 4.51 6.22 -22.52
CA ARG A 762 3.29 6.45 -23.29
C ARG A 762 2.08 6.06 -22.45
N PHE A 763 1.06 6.89 -22.44
CA PHE A 763 -0.15 6.65 -21.64
C PHE A 763 -1.42 7.06 -22.38
N GLN A 764 -2.57 6.72 -21.81
CA GLN A 764 -3.90 7.05 -22.29
C GLN A 764 -4.61 7.92 -21.25
N VAL A 765 -5.40 8.87 -21.74
CA VAL A 765 -6.43 9.56 -20.95
C VAL A 765 -7.77 9.31 -21.63
N LYS A 766 -8.60 8.47 -21.00
CA LYS A 766 -9.93 8.08 -21.46
C LYS A 766 -10.91 8.08 -20.27
N PRO A 767 -11.41 9.24 -19.85
CA PRO A 767 -12.33 9.32 -18.71
C PRO A 767 -13.64 8.58 -19.02
N MET A 768 -14.14 7.85 -18.03
CA MET A 768 -15.42 7.15 -18.10
C MET A 768 -16.36 7.70 -17.03
N PHE A 769 -17.53 8.16 -17.46
CA PHE A 769 -18.44 8.90 -16.58
C PHE A 769 -19.18 8.02 -15.58
N VAL A 770 -19.25 8.52 -14.34
CA VAL A 770 -20.03 7.95 -13.24
C VAL A 770 -21.15 8.93 -12.88
N LYS A 771 -22.39 8.46 -12.89
CA LYS A 771 -23.53 9.29 -12.48
C LYS A 771 -23.39 9.68 -11.00
N GLY A 772 -23.63 10.95 -10.69
CA GLY A 772 -23.36 11.58 -9.40
C GLY A 772 -21.97 12.20 -9.26
N ILE A 773 -21.13 12.12 -10.30
CA ILE A 773 -19.81 12.74 -10.37
C ILE A 773 -19.75 13.62 -11.63
N GLU A 774 -20.04 14.90 -11.46
CA GLU A 774 -20.02 15.89 -12.55
C GLU A 774 -18.61 16.41 -12.86
N GLU A 775 -17.70 16.30 -11.91
CA GLU A 775 -16.29 16.70 -12.06
C GLU A 775 -15.39 15.64 -11.42
N CYS A 776 -14.29 15.31 -12.09
CA CYS A 776 -13.29 14.35 -11.63
C CYS A 776 -11.91 14.81 -12.10
N GLY A 777 -10.90 14.70 -11.24
CA GLY A 777 -9.54 15.07 -11.56
C GLY A 777 -8.51 14.19 -10.88
N THR A 778 -7.39 13.96 -11.56
CA THR A 778 -6.27 13.22 -11.01
C THR A 778 -4.94 13.86 -11.42
N GLU A 779 -4.00 13.84 -10.48
CA GLU A 779 -2.60 14.21 -10.71
C GLU A 779 -1.73 13.03 -10.35
N PHE A 780 -0.74 12.73 -11.19
CA PHE A 780 0.19 11.62 -10.97
C PHE A 780 1.62 12.02 -11.34
N GLU A 781 2.50 12.03 -10.36
CA GLU A 781 3.93 12.26 -10.50
C GLU A 781 4.60 10.98 -11.00
N SER A 782 4.69 10.83 -12.32
CA SER A 782 5.37 9.70 -12.96
C SER A 782 6.90 9.86 -12.88
N VAL A 783 7.64 8.83 -13.30
CA VAL A 783 9.11 8.90 -13.44
C VAL A 783 9.58 9.92 -14.49
N TYR A 784 8.69 10.47 -15.30
CA TYR A 784 8.98 11.51 -16.29
C TYR A 784 8.50 12.92 -15.89
N GLY A 785 7.69 13.03 -14.84
CA GLY A 785 7.04 14.28 -14.41
C GLY A 785 5.54 14.13 -14.17
N LYS A 786 4.94 15.22 -13.72
CA LYS A 786 3.51 15.30 -13.41
C LYS A 786 2.63 15.11 -14.65
N ILE A 787 1.67 14.21 -14.54
CA ILE A 787 0.55 14.03 -15.46
C ILE A 787 -0.70 14.57 -14.77
N VAL A 788 -1.49 15.37 -15.49
CA VAL A 788 -2.80 15.85 -15.01
C VAL A 788 -3.87 15.35 -15.97
N ALA A 789 -4.97 14.82 -15.43
CA ALA A 789 -6.15 14.46 -16.20
C ALA A 789 -7.41 14.87 -15.44
N ASN A 790 -8.04 15.96 -15.90
CA ASN A 790 -9.23 16.54 -15.32
C ASN A 790 -10.38 16.50 -16.34
N THR A 791 -11.56 16.10 -15.89
CA THR A 791 -12.77 16.02 -16.70
C THR A 791 -13.97 16.57 -15.94
N SER A 792 -14.81 17.35 -16.62
CA SER A 792 -16.14 17.74 -16.12
C SER A 792 -17.20 17.53 -17.17
N CYS A 793 -18.41 17.19 -16.74
CA CYS A 793 -19.62 17.09 -17.55
C CYS A 793 -20.77 17.74 -16.78
N LYS A 794 -20.95 19.04 -16.98
CA LYS A 794 -21.93 19.89 -16.28
C LYS A 794 -22.43 21.00 -17.19
N ASP A 795 -23.57 21.60 -16.87
CA ASP A 795 -24.11 22.76 -17.60
C ASP A 795 -24.23 22.54 -19.12
N GLY A 796 -24.51 21.30 -19.55
CA GLY A 796 -24.62 20.92 -20.97
C GLY A 796 -23.29 20.90 -21.74
N LYS A 797 -22.15 20.85 -21.02
CA LYS A 797 -20.81 20.83 -21.61
C LYS A 797 -19.93 19.76 -21.01
N ILE A 798 -19.03 19.21 -21.83
CA ILE A 798 -17.91 18.40 -21.37
C ILE A 798 -16.63 19.20 -21.56
N HIS A 799 -15.83 19.27 -20.51
CA HIS A 799 -14.48 19.83 -20.53
C HIS A 799 -13.46 18.77 -20.11
N VAL A 800 -12.42 18.56 -20.91
CA VAL A 800 -11.31 17.64 -20.65
C VAL A 800 -10.00 18.42 -20.73
N HIS A 801 -9.24 18.42 -19.64
CA HIS A 801 -7.94 19.07 -19.51
C HIS A 801 -6.88 18.02 -19.20
N VAL A 802 -5.82 18.00 -20.00
CA VAL A 802 -4.71 17.04 -19.87
C VAL A 802 -3.37 17.75 -19.95
N GLU A 803 -2.50 17.48 -18.99
CA GLU A 803 -1.08 17.89 -19.01
C GLU A 803 -0.20 16.66 -19.20
N VAL A 804 0.64 16.69 -20.23
CA VAL A 804 1.54 15.61 -20.63
C VAL A 804 2.99 16.05 -20.39
N PRO A 805 3.76 15.39 -19.51
CA PRO A 805 5.12 15.78 -19.17
C PRO A 805 6.07 15.62 -20.36
N ALA A 806 7.15 16.40 -20.38
CA ALA A 806 8.16 16.31 -21.44
C ALA A 806 8.73 14.90 -21.56
N ASN A 807 9.19 14.55 -22.77
CA ASN A 807 9.75 13.25 -23.09
C ASN A 807 8.74 12.07 -23.05
N THR A 808 7.44 12.35 -22.97
CA THR A 808 6.35 11.34 -23.01
C THR A 808 5.34 11.65 -24.12
N THR A 809 4.44 10.69 -24.38
CA THR A 809 3.31 10.86 -25.31
C THR A 809 2.01 10.35 -24.70
N ALA A 810 0.88 10.89 -25.15
CA ALA A 810 -0.45 10.50 -24.68
C ALA A 810 -1.42 10.17 -25.82
N VAL A 811 -2.34 9.25 -25.54
CA VAL A 811 -3.51 8.93 -26.36
C VAL A 811 -4.75 9.45 -25.63
N ILE A 812 -5.30 10.57 -26.06
CA ILE A 812 -6.49 11.19 -25.47
C ILE A 812 -7.73 10.73 -26.24
N VAL A 813 -8.69 10.16 -25.52
CA VAL A 813 -9.99 9.71 -26.06
C VAL A 813 -11.08 10.51 -25.35
N LEU A 814 -11.66 11.47 -26.07
CA LEU A 814 -12.70 12.34 -25.53
C LEU A 814 -14.04 11.58 -25.43
N PRO A 815 -14.81 11.77 -24.34
CA PRO A 815 -16.16 11.23 -24.24
C PRO A 815 -17.02 11.60 -25.46
N GLU A 816 -17.93 10.72 -25.88
CA GLU A 816 -18.87 10.96 -27.00
C GLU A 816 -18.24 11.26 -28.38
N LYS A 817 -16.91 11.21 -28.50
CA LYS A 817 -16.21 11.42 -29.77
C LYS A 817 -15.49 10.14 -30.18
N GLU A 818 -15.60 9.81 -31.47
CA GLU A 818 -14.87 8.67 -32.05
C GLU A 818 -13.40 8.98 -32.31
N LYS A 819 -13.05 10.27 -32.43
CA LYS A 819 -11.70 10.71 -32.77
C LYS A 819 -10.74 10.43 -31.60
N VAL A 820 -9.66 9.72 -31.90
CA VAL A 820 -8.52 9.52 -31.01
C VAL A 820 -7.46 10.60 -31.28
N HIS A 821 -6.91 11.18 -30.23
CA HIS A 821 -5.88 12.23 -30.30
C HIS A 821 -4.55 11.66 -29.79
N GLU A 822 -3.58 11.48 -30.67
CA GLU A 822 -2.20 11.18 -30.27
C GLU A 822 -1.41 12.48 -30.18
N VAL A 823 -0.82 12.74 -29.02
CA VAL A 823 -0.16 14.01 -28.70
C VAL A 823 1.17 13.77 -27.98
N GLY A 824 2.13 14.68 -28.14
CA GLY A 824 3.33 14.73 -27.31
C GLY A 824 3.10 15.50 -26.02
N SER A 825 4.18 16.02 -25.45
CA SER A 825 4.14 16.81 -24.22
C SER A 825 3.49 18.18 -24.39
N GLY A 826 2.91 18.69 -23.31
CA GLY A 826 2.25 19.99 -23.23
C GLY A 826 0.86 19.92 -22.62
N VAL A 827 0.13 21.03 -22.74
CA VAL A 827 -1.22 21.21 -22.18
C VAL A 827 -2.28 21.15 -23.29
N TYR A 828 -3.34 20.37 -23.04
CA TYR A 828 -4.44 20.13 -23.98
C TYR A 828 -5.80 20.32 -23.30
N ASP A 829 -6.57 21.28 -23.82
CA ASP A 829 -7.91 21.61 -23.35
C ASP A 829 -8.94 21.36 -24.46
N TYR A 830 -10.01 20.65 -24.12
CA TYR A 830 -11.13 20.37 -25.02
C TYR A 830 -12.44 20.72 -24.33
N GLU A 831 -13.28 21.54 -24.96
CA GLU A 831 -14.64 21.84 -24.50
C GLU A 831 -15.63 21.63 -25.67
N TYR A 832 -16.76 20.98 -25.39
CA TYR A 832 -17.85 20.82 -26.36
C TYR A 832 -19.20 20.61 -25.67
N ASP A 833 -20.27 20.97 -26.38
CA ASP A 833 -21.64 20.78 -25.91
C ASP A 833 -22.00 19.29 -25.86
N THR A 834 -22.83 18.92 -24.88
CA THR A 834 -23.38 17.57 -24.69
C THR A 834 -24.82 17.62 -24.20
N GLU A 835 -25.56 16.54 -24.45
CA GLU A 835 -26.86 16.28 -23.80
C GLU A 835 -26.71 15.36 -22.57
N THR A 836 -25.51 14.80 -22.32
CA THR A 836 -25.23 13.96 -21.17
C THR A 836 -25.32 14.78 -19.88
N SER A 837 -26.01 14.22 -18.90
CA SER A 837 -26.12 14.77 -17.55
C SER A 837 -25.65 13.72 -16.55
N LEU A 838 -24.67 14.08 -15.75
CA LEU A 838 -24.16 13.25 -14.66
C LEU A 838 -24.83 13.57 -13.32
N ALA A 839 -25.80 14.48 -13.30
CA ALA A 839 -26.61 14.72 -12.10
C ALA A 839 -27.30 13.43 -11.66
N VAL A 840 -27.40 13.24 -10.34
CA VAL A 840 -28.15 12.12 -9.77
C VAL A 840 -29.62 12.32 -10.11
N GLU A 841 -30.23 11.29 -10.68
CA GLU A 841 -31.66 11.29 -10.95
C GLU A 841 -32.45 10.84 -9.72
N ARG A 842 -33.65 11.40 -9.55
CA ARG A 842 -34.52 11.09 -8.40
C ARG A 842 -34.98 9.63 -8.39
N PHE A 843 -35.26 9.08 -9.57
CA PHE A 843 -35.70 7.69 -9.73
C PHE A 843 -34.65 6.89 -10.50
N SER A 844 -34.49 5.62 -10.16
CA SER A 844 -33.59 4.70 -10.86
C SER A 844 -34.13 3.27 -10.82
N MET A 845 -33.37 2.33 -11.38
CA MET A 845 -33.70 0.90 -11.24
C MET A 845 -33.58 0.40 -9.80
N ASP A 846 -32.94 1.16 -8.92
CA ASP A 846 -32.86 0.87 -7.48
C ASP A 846 -34.04 1.44 -6.69
N SER A 847 -34.87 2.30 -7.30
CA SER A 847 -36.13 2.71 -6.69
C SER A 847 -37.05 1.50 -6.51
N THR A 848 -37.74 1.44 -5.39
CA THR A 848 -38.78 0.44 -5.13
C THR A 848 -39.96 0.64 -6.05
N LEU A 849 -40.66 -0.45 -6.40
CA LEU A 849 -41.91 -0.34 -7.15
C LEU A 849 -42.92 0.55 -6.40
N GLY A 850 -42.92 0.52 -5.07
CA GLY A 850 -43.75 1.39 -4.23
C GLY A 850 -43.45 2.87 -4.40
N GLU A 851 -42.17 3.27 -4.43
CA GLU A 851 -41.75 4.66 -4.72
C GLU A 851 -42.15 5.08 -6.13
N ILE A 852 -41.99 4.19 -7.11
CA ILE A 852 -42.32 4.46 -8.50
C ILE A 852 -43.82 4.64 -8.66
N VAL A 853 -44.66 3.73 -8.13
CA VAL A 853 -46.13 3.82 -8.25
C VAL A 853 -46.76 4.89 -7.35
N ALA A 854 -46.01 5.47 -6.42
CA ALA A 854 -46.44 6.67 -5.70
C ALA A 854 -46.56 7.89 -6.64
N GLU A 855 -45.86 7.86 -7.79
CA GLU A 855 -45.96 8.89 -8.81
C GLU A 855 -47.12 8.60 -9.78
N PRO A 856 -48.11 9.49 -9.92
CA PRO A 856 -49.28 9.24 -10.77
C PRO A 856 -48.97 8.92 -12.23
N LEU A 857 -47.88 9.51 -12.76
CA LEU A 857 -47.43 9.26 -14.14
C LEU A 857 -47.00 7.80 -14.34
N ALA A 858 -46.31 7.20 -13.36
CA ALA A 858 -45.89 5.81 -13.45
C ALA A 858 -47.08 4.85 -13.46
N VAL A 859 -48.09 5.11 -12.63
CA VAL A 859 -49.33 4.30 -12.60
C VAL A 859 -50.05 4.34 -13.95
N GLU A 860 -50.13 5.52 -14.57
CA GLU A 860 -50.70 5.66 -15.91
C GLU A 860 -49.92 4.86 -16.95
N MET A 861 -48.60 4.99 -16.96
CA MET A 861 -47.73 4.28 -17.89
C MET A 861 -47.78 2.76 -17.70
N PHE A 862 -47.73 2.26 -16.47
CA PHE A 862 -47.86 0.83 -16.22
C PHE A 862 -49.20 0.28 -16.69
N ASN A 863 -50.31 0.99 -16.45
CA ASN A 863 -51.63 0.56 -16.94
C ASN A 863 -51.74 0.55 -18.46
N GLN A 864 -50.99 1.40 -19.17
CA GLN A 864 -50.94 1.41 -20.64
C GLN A 864 -50.04 0.31 -21.21
N MET A 865 -48.86 0.13 -20.62
CA MET A 865 -47.83 -0.78 -21.12
C MET A 865 -48.07 -2.24 -20.69
N ALA A 866 -48.59 -2.46 -19.48
CA ALA A 866 -48.88 -3.76 -18.89
C ALA A 866 -50.19 -3.71 -18.06
N PRO A 867 -51.37 -3.71 -18.71
CA PRO A 867 -52.65 -3.66 -18.01
C PRO A 867 -52.82 -4.79 -16.99
N GLY A 868 -53.27 -4.47 -15.78
CA GLY A 868 -53.47 -5.44 -14.70
C GLY A 868 -52.21 -5.83 -13.92
N MET A 869 -51.03 -5.32 -14.30
CA MET A 869 -49.77 -5.57 -13.58
C MET A 869 -49.84 -5.13 -12.12
N LEU A 870 -50.49 -4.00 -11.85
CA LEU A 870 -50.62 -3.44 -10.50
C LEU A 870 -51.82 -4.02 -9.72
N GLU A 871 -52.49 -5.05 -10.26
CA GLU A 871 -53.67 -5.66 -9.67
C GLU A 871 -53.34 -7.00 -8.99
N GLY A 872 -54.14 -7.38 -7.99
CA GLY A 872 -54.04 -8.67 -7.30
C GLY A 872 -53.28 -8.63 -5.97
N PRO A 873 -53.43 -9.67 -5.13
CA PRO A 873 -52.98 -9.63 -3.74
C PRO A 873 -51.46 -9.68 -3.56
N MET A 874 -50.70 -10.15 -4.56
CA MET A 874 -49.23 -10.28 -4.48
C MET A 874 -48.48 -8.97 -4.77
N ILE A 875 -49.13 -7.94 -5.34
CA ILE A 875 -48.46 -6.68 -5.70
C ILE A 875 -47.93 -5.92 -4.48
N GLN A 876 -48.57 -6.09 -3.32
CA GLN A 876 -48.14 -5.48 -2.06
C GLN A 876 -46.75 -5.95 -1.63
N PHE A 877 -46.38 -7.18 -1.96
CA PHE A 877 -45.03 -7.69 -1.71
C PHE A 877 -44.02 -7.03 -2.66
N ALA A 878 -44.38 -6.86 -3.94
CA ALA A 878 -43.53 -6.24 -4.94
C ALA A 878 -43.27 -4.75 -4.68
N TYR A 879 -44.15 -4.04 -3.97
CA TYR A 879 -43.92 -2.63 -3.61
C TYR A 879 -42.68 -2.40 -2.75
N GLY A 880 -42.26 -3.39 -1.97
CA GLY A 880 -41.01 -3.33 -1.20
C GLY A 880 -39.77 -3.77 -1.99
N MET A 881 -39.93 -4.22 -3.23
CA MET A 881 -38.83 -4.66 -4.09
C MET A 881 -38.42 -3.54 -5.04
N THR A 882 -37.13 -3.42 -5.31
CA THR A 882 -36.59 -2.53 -6.35
C THR A 882 -37.01 -2.99 -7.74
N LEU A 883 -37.05 -2.07 -8.71
CA LEU A 883 -37.30 -2.44 -10.10
C LEU A 883 -36.26 -3.46 -10.59
N ALA A 884 -35.01 -3.35 -10.16
CA ALA A 884 -33.93 -4.29 -10.47
C ALA A 884 -34.20 -5.70 -9.90
N GLU A 885 -34.68 -5.81 -8.66
CA GLU A 885 -35.06 -7.11 -8.07
C GLU A 885 -36.17 -7.78 -8.87
N LEU A 886 -37.17 -7.01 -9.31
CA LEU A 886 -38.28 -7.52 -10.12
C LEU A 886 -37.79 -8.03 -11.49
N LEU A 887 -36.75 -7.43 -12.06
CA LEU A 887 -36.12 -7.91 -13.29
C LEU A 887 -35.38 -9.23 -13.15
N GLY A 888 -34.94 -9.61 -11.95
CA GLY A 888 -34.38 -10.94 -11.70
C GLY A 888 -35.38 -12.06 -12.04
N ALA A 889 -36.67 -11.80 -11.83
CA ALA A 889 -37.75 -12.74 -12.14
C ALA A 889 -38.34 -12.57 -13.55
N ALA A 890 -38.37 -11.35 -14.08
CA ALA A 890 -38.92 -11.04 -15.41
C ALA A 890 -38.00 -10.08 -16.20
N PRO A 891 -36.85 -10.56 -16.72
CA PRO A 891 -35.88 -9.70 -17.42
C PRO A 891 -36.45 -8.95 -18.62
N GLU A 892 -37.48 -9.50 -19.27
CA GLU A 892 -38.18 -8.92 -20.41
C GLU A 892 -38.95 -7.63 -20.08
N ALA A 893 -39.22 -7.36 -18.79
CA ALA A 893 -39.89 -6.15 -18.34
C ALA A 893 -38.97 -4.91 -18.30
N ARG A 894 -37.66 -5.08 -18.54
CA ARG A 894 -36.65 -4.01 -18.44
C ARG A 894 -36.99 -2.77 -19.26
N PRO A 895 -37.36 -2.85 -20.56
CA PRO A 895 -37.66 -1.66 -21.35
C PRO A 895 -38.84 -0.85 -20.80
N MET A 896 -39.80 -1.52 -20.14
CA MET A 896 -40.94 -0.85 -19.52
C MET A 896 -40.52 -0.06 -18.29
N TYR A 897 -39.74 -0.68 -17.39
CA TYR A 897 -39.22 0.02 -16.20
C TYR A 897 -38.32 1.19 -16.57
N GLU A 898 -37.42 1.02 -17.52
CA GLU A 898 -36.56 2.09 -18.03
C GLU A 898 -37.40 3.25 -18.60
N ALA A 899 -38.45 2.95 -19.37
CA ALA A 899 -39.35 3.98 -19.90
C ALA A 899 -40.07 4.78 -18.80
N VAL A 900 -40.56 4.09 -17.76
CA VAL A 900 -41.24 4.74 -16.62
C VAL A 900 -40.27 5.61 -15.83
N VAL A 901 -39.10 5.09 -15.47
CA VAL A 901 -38.06 5.84 -14.74
C VAL A 901 -37.64 7.09 -15.50
N ASN A 902 -37.39 6.96 -16.81
CA ASN A 902 -37.00 8.08 -17.66
C ASN A 902 -38.08 9.17 -17.70
N ALA A 903 -39.36 8.78 -17.83
CA ALA A 903 -40.47 9.73 -17.85
C ALA A 903 -40.66 10.46 -16.51
N LEU A 904 -40.47 9.75 -15.38
CA LEU A 904 -40.52 10.36 -14.06
C LEU A 904 -39.38 11.38 -13.87
N ASN A 905 -38.16 11.02 -14.23
CA ASN A 905 -37.01 11.92 -14.11
C ASN A 905 -37.10 13.12 -15.05
N GLN A 906 -37.62 12.94 -16.27
CA GLN A 906 -37.86 14.04 -17.19
C GLN A 906 -38.87 15.04 -16.61
N LYS A 907 -39.96 14.55 -16.01
CA LYS A 907 -40.95 15.41 -15.34
C LYS A 907 -40.38 16.19 -14.16
N GLU A 908 -39.44 15.60 -13.41
CA GLU A 908 -38.73 16.32 -12.34
C GLU A 908 -37.82 17.42 -12.89
N LYS A 909 -37.06 17.13 -13.97
CA LYS A 909 -36.24 18.15 -14.65
C LYS A 909 -37.10 19.31 -15.19
N GLU A 910 -38.31 19.05 -15.67
CA GLU A 910 -39.24 20.10 -16.09
C GLU A 910 -39.70 20.98 -14.92
N LYS A 911 -39.92 20.41 -13.73
CA LYS A 911 -40.28 21.18 -12.52
C LYS A 911 -39.15 22.03 -11.95
N GLU A 912 -37.89 21.64 -12.14
CA GLU A 912 -36.73 22.40 -11.65
C GLU A 912 -36.39 23.60 -12.56
N ASN A 913 -36.89 23.60 -13.81
CA ASN A 913 -36.70 24.67 -14.79
C ASN A 913 -37.86 25.70 -14.81
N ASP A 914 -38.96 25.43 -14.11
CA ASP A 914 -40.11 26.32 -13.88
C ASP A 914 -39.98 27.07 -12.54
#